data_AF-A0A0H3N1G6-F1
#
_entry.id   AF-A0A0H3N1G6-F1
#
_cell.length_a   1.000
_cell.length_b   1.000
_cell.length_c   1.000
_cell.angle_alpha   90.00
_cell.angle_beta   90.00
_cell.angle_gamma   90.00
#
_symmetry.space_group_name_H-M   'P 1'
#
loop_
_entity.id
_entity.type
_entity.pdbx_description
1 polymer ?
#
loop_
_entity_poly.entity_id
_entity_poly.type
_entity_poly.pdbx_seq_one_letter_code
_entity_poly.pdbx_strand_id
1 'polypeptide(L)'
;MIKFKLYISGLYSGNVIFDGDLLIEKLNPFTNKIESLKPISKEENTYYLNLTKIDLKSLFNNFDVYTKSLVNTDKDTVINNLGETHSKLNEYIWVQRNKKFPLDIIIVDNKIVGFICLSRETCTILIMDGYEEYTVLKEWEKTHKNEEIYSIRFGGNYMIDMKDGIKLSTDVYLPDFVDSTKKAPTILMRTPYGKENDKEIYYKYVQRGYAVVIQDVRGRNESEGKWEPMIHEREDGDSTINWIVSQEWSSGIVGMLGASYLGYVQWAAASSGNKHLKALVSIVTSGSPFIDIPRKGGAFVSGMLAWAFMVSRNKVDRSKMVRDDWDDVLNIRPIENIPVEALGYRIEFLEEWLKRVEKDEYWDLMDWHLQKDKINVPALVVSGWYDDNSMGTTEALDVIKDYEKGKRKAILGPWMHNSNTLRDINGISLGNSSLRYDLDYNYLLWFDKYLKGIENNIDTTAPVEYYSVGFNKWKTEENWPIINKIDKSMYLISDGNANTSLGNGRLVFDNDLEEKYDSYIYNPKDPSVQLIDMSENEVGVPNNYKDLEKRSDMLCYTSDAFSEEFTVTGDIKLEFFASSSAKDTDWVIKIMDVDLDGNSIKLADGILSARFRNSFYKSEFMEEGEIYKFTIITSKISNTFKVGHKIRLDITSSAKNFIFQNSNTKEGYNSIEYIEAKNTIYHGGKYPSKLILPIENK
;
A
#
# COMPACT_ATOMS: atom_id res chain seq x y z
N MET A 1 2.19 -37.27 -20.15
CA MET A 1 1.49 -36.00 -20.46
C MET A 1 0.81 -35.52 -19.19
N ILE A 2 1.11 -34.29 -18.79
CA ILE A 2 0.51 -33.58 -17.66
C ILE A 2 -0.28 -32.41 -18.24
N LYS A 3 -1.52 -32.20 -17.81
CA LYS A 3 -2.39 -31.13 -18.29
C LYS A 3 -2.91 -30.32 -17.10
N PHE A 4 -2.72 -29.00 -17.16
CA PHE A 4 -3.27 -28.03 -16.22
C PHE A 4 -4.23 -27.11 -16.96
N LYS A 5 -5.38 -26.83 -16.36
CA LYS A 5 -6.23 -25.70 -16.74
C LYS A 5 -5.65 -24.44 -16.12
N LEU A 6 -5.58 -23.36 -16.90
CA LEU A 6 -5.19 -22.04 -16.44
C LEU A 6 -6.45 -21.23 -16.11
N TYR A 7 -6.52 -20.74 -14.89
CA TYR A 7 -7.55 -19.81 -14.42
C TYR A 7 -6.91 -18.49 -14.00
N ILE A 8 -7.52 -17.37 -14.38
CA ILE A 8 -7.13 -16.03 -13.94
C ILE A 8 -8.38 -15.36 -13.37
N SER A 9 -8.38 -15.05 -12.07
CA SER A 9 -9.54 -14.49 -11.37
C SER A 9 -10.83 -15.30 -11.62
N GLY A 10 -10.74 -16.61 -11.43
CA GLY A 10 -11.84 -17.57 -11.64
C GLY A 10 -12.17 -17.88 -13.11
N LEU A 11 -11.64 -17.14 -14.09
CA LEU A 11 -11.93 -17.38 -15.51
C LEU A 11 -10.98 -18.41 -16.11
N TYR A 12 -11.55 -19.45 -16.71
CA TYR A 12 -10.80 -20.36 -17.55
C TYR A 12 -10.17 -19.59 -18.72
N SER A 13 -8.85 -19.68 -18.85
CA SER A 13 -8.04 -18.94 -19.82
C SER A 13 -7.31 -19.84 -20.81
N GLY A 14 -7.40 -21.16 -20.65
CA GLY A 14 -6.76 -22.13 -21.53
C GLY A 14 -6.21 -23.36 -20.82
N ASN A 15 -5.51 -24.20 -21.58
CA ASN A 15 -4.78 -25.37 -21.08
C ASN A 15 -3.27 -25.20 -21.27
N VAL A 16 -2.51 -25.60 -20.26
CA VAL A 16 -1.05 -25.77 -20.34
C VAL A 16 -0.74 -27.25 -20.25
N ILE A 17 -0.04 -27.78 -21.25
CA ILE A 17 0.21 -29.22 -21.41
C ILE A 17 1.72 -29.45 -21.47
N PHE A 18 2.19 -30.44 -20.72
CA PHE A 18 3.58 -30.89 -20.73
C PHE A 18 3.66 -32.38 -21.07
N ASP A 19 4.24 -32.71 -22.21
CA ASP A 19 4.43 -34.09 -22.69
C ASP A 19 5.88 -34.43 -23.06
N GLY A 20 6.80 -33.53 -22.68
CA GLY A 20 8.19 -33.49 -23.14
C GLY A 20 8.49 -32.09 -23.67
N ASP A 21 7.54 -31.53 -24.43
CA ASP A 21 7.50 -30.12 -24.81
C ASP A 21 6.42 -29.39 -23.99
N LEU A 22 6.57 -28.06 -23.85
CA LEU A 22 5.56 -27.20 -23.23
C LEU A 22 4.63 -26.66 -24.31
N LEU A 23 3.37 -27.07 -24.25
CA LEU A 23 2.31 -26.70 -25.19
C LEU A 23 1.26 -25.85 -24.48
N ILE A 24 0.60 -24.98 -25.24
CA ILE A 24 -0.47 -24.12 -24.74
C ILE A 24 -1.65 -24.08 -25.70
N GLU A 25 -2.83 -24.08 -25.12
CA GLU A 25 -4.12 -23.93 -25.78
C GLU A 25 -4.81 -22.70 -25.14
N LYS A 26 -4.77 -21.55 -25.79
CA LYS A 26 -5.21 -20.26 -25.22
C LYS A 26 -6.69 -20.00 -25.52
N LEU A 27 -7.46 -19.53 -24.54
CA LEU A 27 -8.77 -18.93 -24.81
C LEU A 27 -8.57 -17.47 -25.22
N ASN A 28 -9.04 -17.09 -26.41
CA ASN A 28 -8.98 -15.71 -26.87
C ASN A 28 -10.19 -14.92 -26.35
N PRO A 29 -10.00 -13.91 -25.48
CA PRO A 29 -11.12 -13.21 -24.82
C PRO A 29 -11.95 -12.35 -25.78
N PHE A 30 -11.46 -12.03 -26.98
CA PHE A 30 -12.20 -11.25 -27.99
C PHE A 30 -13.11 -12.10 -28.88
N THR A 31 -12.90 -13.41 -28.91
CA THR A 31 -13.69 -14.33 -29.75
C THR A 31 -14.36 -15.46 -28.97
N ASN A 32 -14.00 -15.60 -27.69
CA ASN A 32 -14.34 -16.71 -26.82
C ASN A 32 -14.07 -18.09 -27.46
N LYS A 33 -13.03 -18.16 -28.30
CA LYS A 33 -12.60 -19.38 -28.98
C LYS A 33 -11.25 -19.83 -28.44
N ILE A 34 -11.14 -21.13 -28.28
CA ILE A 34 -9.90 -21.80 -27.94
C ILE A 34 -9.03 -21.86 -29.20
N GLU A 35 -7.82 -21.33 -29.11
CA GLU A 35 -6.80 -21.42 -30.16
C GLU A 35 -6.25 -22.85 -30.27
N SER A 36 -5.75 -23.22 -31.45
CA SER A 36 -5.15 -24.55 -31.65
C SER A 36 -3.94 -24.75 -30.74
N LEU A 37 -3.86 -25.94 -30.14
CA LEU A 37 -2.71 -26.36 -29.33
C LEU A 37 -1.40 -26.18 -30.09
N LYS A 38 -0.44 -25.49 -29.49
CA LYS A 38 0.87 -25.21 -30.09
C LYS A 38 1.98 -25.12 -29.03
N PRO A 39 3.26 -25.31 -29.40
CA PRO A 39 4.38 -25.03 -28.51
C PRO A 39 4.40 -23.57 -28.07
N ILE A 40 4.72 -23.32 -26.80
CA ILE A 40 4.77 -21.94 -26.29
C ILE A 40 5.99 -21.19 -26.86
N SER A 41 5.74 -20.05 -27.51
CA SER A 41 6.80 -19.18 -28.03
C SER A 41 7.54 -18.45 -26.90
N LYS A 42 8.63 -17.74 -27.20
CA LYS A 42 9.30 -16.90 -26.20
C LYS A 42 8.42 -15.70 -25.83
N GLU A 43 7.81 -15.07 -26.83
CA GLU A 43 6.92 -13.93 -26.71
C GLU A 43 5.68 -14.29 -25.88
N GLU A 44 5.11 -15.48 -26.10
CA GLU A 44 3.98 -15.98 -25.31
C GLU A 44 4.37 -16.23 -23.86
N ASN A 45 5.53 -16.82 -23.60
CA ASN A 45 6.00 -17.01 -22.24
C ASN A 45 6.19 -15.66 -21.52
N THR A 46 6.75 -14.66 -22.20
CA THR A 46 6.86 -13.28 -21.67
C THR A 46 5.49 -12.66 -21.42
N TYR A 47 4.53 -12.86 -22.32
CA TYR A 47 3.15 -12.39 -22.14
C TYR A 47 2.52 -12.98 -20.87
N TYR A 48 2.60 -14.30 -20.68
CA TYR A 48 2.09 -14.94 -19.47
C TYR A 48 2.87 -14.53 -18.22
N LEU A 49 4.20 -14.42 -18.28
CA LEU A 49 4.99 -13.90 -17.16
C LEU A 49 4.50 -12.51 -16.74
N ASN A 50 4.20 -11.63 -17.69
CA ASN A 50 3.69 -10.29 -17.38
C ASN A 50 2.27 -10.34 -16.81
N LEU A 51 1.38 -11.15 -17.38
CA LEU A 51 -0.02 -11.23 -16.99
C LEU A 51 -0.25 -11.98 -15.67
N THR A 52 0.44 -13.10 -15.47
CA THR A 52 0.21 -14.05 -14.37
C THR A 52 1.31 -14.09 -13.33
N LYS A 53 2.47 -13.49 -13.63
CA LYS A 53 3.71 -13.59 -12.84
C LYS A 53 4.27 -15.01 -12.74
N ILE A 54 3.83 -15.92 -13.63
CA ILE A 54 4.35 -17.28 -13.76
C ILE A 54 5.16 -17.39 -15.05
N ASP A 55 6.45 -17.71 -14.91
CA ASP A 55 7.26 -18.17 -16.04
C ASP A 55 6.96 -19.65 -16.31
N LEU A 56 6.07 -19.91 -17.27
CA LEU A 56 5.59 -21.26 -17.58
C LEU A 56 6.76 -22.16 -18.03
N LYS A 57 7.67 -21.67 -18.88
CA LYS A 57 8.84 -22.44 -19.30
C LYS A 57 9.73 -22.81 -18.12
N SER A 58 10.06 -21.84 -17.26
CA SER A 58 10.89 -22.09 -16.08
C SER A 58 10.22 -23.08 -15.11
N LEU A 59 8.91 -22.95 -14.89
CA LEU A 59 8.15 -23.84 -14.03
C LEU A 59 8.23 -25.30 -14.50
N PHE A 60 7.88 -25.57 -15.77
CA PHE A 60 7.80 -26.94 -16.27
C PHE A 60 9.17 -27.58 -16.51
N ASN A 61 10.20 -26.80 -16.84
CA ASN A 61 11.59 -27.28 -16.90
C ASN A 61 12.10 -27.76 -15.53
N ASN A 62 11.54 -27.22 -14.44
CA ASN A 62 11.93 -27.55 -13.07
C ASN A 62 10.91 -28.43 -12.34
N PHE A 63 9.89 -28.96 -13.03
CA PHE A 63 8.78 -29.71 -12.42
C PHE A 63 9.24 -30.89 -11.54
N ASP A 64 10.26 -31.62 -12.01
CA ASP A 64 10.86 -32.76 -11.29
C ASP A 64 11.53 -32.34 -9.98
N VAL A 65 12.07 -31.12 -9.89
CA VAL A 65 12.73 -30.62 -8.68
C VAL A 65 11.70 -30.42 -7.57
N TYR A 66 10.54 -29.83 -7.89
CA TYR A 66 9.43 -29.69 -6.94
C TYR A 66 8.91 -31.05 -6.50
N THR A 67 8.71 -31.97 -7.44
CA THR A 67 8.20 -33.31 -7.15
C THR A 67 9.13 -34.06 -6.19
N LYS A 68 10.44 -34.09 -6.47
CA LYS A 68 11.42 -34.80 -5.62
C LYS A 68 11.62 -34.18 -4.25
N SER A 69 11.38 -32.88 -4.09
CA SER A 69 11.65 -32.16 -2.84
C SER A 69 10.43 -32.08 -1.91
N LEU A 70 9.22 -31.99 -2.46
CA LEU A 70 8.01 -31.71 -1.67
C LEU A 70 7.08 -32.92 -1.51
N VAL A 71 7.12 -33.89 -2.42
CA VAL A 71 6.27 -35.08 -2.33
C VAL A 71 6.89 -36.10 -1.37
N ASN A 72 6.07 -36.73 -0.52
CA ASN A 72 6.48 -37.72 0.48
C ASN A 72 7.53 -37.19 1.50
N THR A 73 7.60 -35.87 1.71
CA THR A 73 8.46 -35.29 2.75
C THR A 73 7.72 -35.23 4.09
N ASP A 74 8.42 -35.56 5.17
CA ASP A 74 7.91 -35.42 6.55
C ASP A 74 8.26 -34.06 7.17
N LYS A 75 8.93 -33.17 6.42
CA LYS A 75 9.34 -31.85 6.90
C LYS A 75 8.21 -30.84 6.68
N ASP A 76 8.05 -29.87 7.57
CA ASP A 76 7.13 -28.73 7.36
C ASP A 76 7.74 -27.59 6.53
N THR A 77 9.06 -27.63 6.33
CA THR A 77 9.78 -26.67 5.49
C THR A 77 10.91 -27.37 4.74
N VAL A 78 11.03 -27.07 3.45
CA VAL A 78 12.00 -27.66 2.53
C VAL A 78 12.70 -26.55 1.75
N ILE A 79 14.01 -26.68 1.60
CA ILE A 79 14.79 -25.92 0.62
C ILE A 79 15.10 -26.89 -0.52
N ASN A 80 14.62 -26.57 -1.73
CA ASN A 80 14.82 -27.42 -2.89
C ASN A 80 16.20 -27.18 -3.53
N ASN A 81 16.54 -27.97 -4.57
CA ASN A 81 17.83 -27.85 -5.26
C ASN A 81 17.99 -26.54 -6.09
N LEU A 82 16.93 -25.72 -6.20
CA LEU A 82 17.00 -24.37 -6.78
C LEU A 82 17.32 -23.31 -5.71
N GLY A 83 17.45 -23.70 -4.44
CA GLY A 83 17.60 -22.78 -3.31
C GLY A 83 16.28 -22.15 -2.85
N GLU A 84 15.15 -22.59 -3.40
CA GLU A 84 13.84 -22.03 -3.04
C GLU A 84 13.32 -22.67 -1.76
N THR A 85 12.86 -21.83 -0.83
CA THR A 85 12.26 -22.27 0.43
C THR A 85 10.76 -22.40 0.27
N HIS A 86 10.22 -23.56 0.66
CA HIS A 86 8.79 -23.84 0.68
C HIS A 86 8.37 -24.31 2.07
N SER A 87 7.24 -23.81 2.56
CA SER A 87 6.71 -24.19 3.88
C SER A 87 5.24 -24.58 3.77
N LYS A 88 4.81 -25.52 4.61
CA LYS A 88 3.43 -26.00 4.62
C LYS A 88 2.49 -24.93 5.18
N LEU A 89 1.47 -24.55 4.41
CA LEU A 89 0.38 -23.66 4.86
C LEU A 89 -0.76 -24.47 5.48
N ASN A 90 -1.13 -25.57 4.82
CA ASN A 90 -2.12 -26.53 5.30
C ASN A 90 -1.79 -27.92 4.73
N GLU A 91 -2.68 -28.90 4.90
CA GLU A 91 -2.44 -30.27 4.44
C GLU A 91 -2.17 -30.40 2.92
N TYR A 92 -2.65 -29.45 2.10
CA TYR A 92 -2.54 -29.49 0.63
C TYR A 92 -1.61 -28.44 0.04
N ILE A 93 -1.44 -27.28 0.68
CA ILE A 93 -0.77 -26.13 0.09
C ILE A 93 0.60 -25.91 0.72
N TRP A 94 1.61 -25.81 -0.15
CA TRP A 94 2.97 -25.41 0.14
C TRP A 94 3.22 -24.01 -0.40
N VAL A 95 3.61 -23.09 0.47
CA VAL A 95 3.85 -21.70 0.07
C VAL A 95 5.31 -21.44 -0.22
N GLN A 96 5.61 -20.70 -1.28
CA GLN A 96 6.97 -20.26 -1.56
C GLN A 96 7.32 -19.05 -0.69
N ARG A 97 8.51 -19.10 -0.08
CA ARG A 97 9.03 -18.08 0.85
C ARG A 97 10.12 -17.23 0.18
N ASN A 98 10.38 -16.04 0.73
CA ASN A 98 11.45 -15.14 0.29
C ASN A 98 11.40 -14.77 -1.21
N LYS A 99 10.20 -14.65 -1.80
CA LYS A 99 10.01 -14.33 -3.22
C LYS A 99 8.80 -13.43 -3.43
N LYS A 100 8.99 -12.39 -4.25
CA LYS A 100 7.91 -11.54 -4.75
C LYS A 100 7.16 -12.28 -5.84
N PHE A 101 5.83 -12.33 -5.72
CA PHE A 101 4.97 -13.21 -6.53
C PHE A 101 5.33 -14.70 -6.29
N PRO A 102 5.09 -15.22 -5.08
CA PRO A 102 5.41 -16.60 -4.75
C PRO A 102 4.58 -17.58 -5.60
N LEU A 103 5.21 -18.67 -6.00
CA LEU A 103 4.55 -19.78 -6.67
C LEU A 103 4.18 -20.84 -5.62
N ASP A 104 2.97 -20.75 -5.08
CA ASP A 104 2.46 -21.72 -4.11
C ASP A 104 2.06 -23.02 -4.85
N ILE A 105 2.27 -24.18 -4.24
CA ILE A 105 2.16 -25.51 -4.85
C ILE A 105 1.09 -26.31 -4.13
N ILE A 106 0.20 -26.96 -4.88
CA ILE A 106 -0.89 -27.77 -4.37
C ILE A 106 -0.52 -29.24 -4.53
N ILE A 107 -0.53 -29.98 -3.42
CA ILE A 107 -0.20 -31.40 -3.35
C ILE A 107 -1.39 -32.15 -2.74
N VAL A 108 -1.93 -33.13 -3.46
CA VAL A 108 -3.00 -34.01 -3.00
C VAL A 108 -2.57 -35.45 -3.29
N ASP A 109 -2.77 -36.35 -2.33
CA ASP A 109 -2.39 -37.77 -2.43
C ASP A 109 -0.95 -37.98 -2.94
N ASN A 110 0.00 -37.21 -2.39
CA ASN A 110 1.42 -37.23 -2.78
C ASN A 110 1.65 -36.97 -4.26
N LYS A 111 0.85 -36.09 -4.87
CA LYS A 111 1.02 -35.64 -6.25
C LYS A 111 0.86 -34.13 -6.32
N ILE A 112 1.75 -33.46 -7.06
CA ILE A 112 1.54 -32.06 -7.42
C ILE A 112 0.36 -32.00 -8.40
N VAL A 113 -0.71 -31.31 -7.99
CA VAL A 113 -1.94 -31.17 -8.77
C VAL A 113 -2.19 -29.75 -9.25
N GLY A 114 -1.47 -28.75 -8.70
CA GLY A 114 -1.59 -27.38 -9.18
C GLY A 114 -0.61 -26.39 -8.57
N PHE A 115 -0.73 -25.15 -9.03
CA PHE A 115 0.07 -24.00 -8.63
C PHE A 115 -0.82 -22.76 -8.50
N ILE A 116 -0.49 -21.89 -7.55
CA ILE A 116 -1.16 -20.61 -7.32
C ILE A 116 -0.11 -19.51 -7.35
N CYS A 117 -0.35 -18.45 -8.10
CA CYS A 117 0.47 -17.24 -8.06
C CYS A 117 -0.44 -16.02 -7.91
N LEU A 118 -0.08 -15.15 -6.96
CA LEU A 118 -0.80 -13.92 -6.69
C LEU A 118 -0.10 -12.74 -7.34
N SER A 119 -0.90 -11.83 -7.87
CA SER A 119 -0.51 -10.44 -8.10
C SER A 119 -1.46 -9.52 -7.31
N ARG A 120 -1.23 -8.20 -7.38
CA ARG A 120 -2.02 -7.20 -6.66
C ARG A 120 -3.54 -7.35 -6.85
N GLU A 121 -3.97 -7.64 -8.08
CA GLU A 121 -5.37 -7.63 -8.49
C GLU A 121 -5.81 -8.95 -9.16
N THR A 122 -4.94 -9.96 -9.21
CA THR A 122 -5.26 -11.25 -9.83
C THR A 122 -4.76 -12.42 -8.99
N CYS A 123 -5.58 -13.46 -8.90
CA CYS A 123 -5.18 -14.79 -8.47
C CYS A 123 -5.10 -15.70 -9.71
N THR A 124 -3.90 -16.18 -10.03
CA THR A 124 -3.68 -17.12 -11.12
C THR A 124 -3.54 -18.53 -10.58
N ILE A 125 -4.24 -19.48 -11.19
CA ILE A 125 -4.25 -20.88 -10.78
C ILE A 125 -3.99 -21.77 -12.00
N LEU A 126 -3.00 -22.64 -11.89
CA LEU A 126 -2.81 -23.78 -12.78
C LEU A 126 -3.26 -25.03 -12.02
N ILE A 127 -4.27 -25.75 -12.48
CA ILE A 127 -4.83 -26.88 -11.73
C ILE A 127 -5.22 -28.03 -12.65
N MET A 128 -4.97 -29.27 -12.22
CA MET A 128 -5.47 -30.47 -12.91
C MET A 128 -6.99 -30.57 -12.78
N ASP A 129 -7.64 -31.13 -13.80
CA ASP A 129 -9.08 -31.41 -13.80
C ASP A 129 -9.47 -32.28 -12.59
N GLY A 130 -10.50 -31.85 -11.86
CA GLY A 130 -11.01 -32.52 -10.67
C GLY A 130 -10.38 -32.08 -9.34
N TYR A 131 -9.43 -31.14 -9.35
CA TYR A 131 -8.76 -30.62 -8.15
C TYR A 131 -9.08 -29.14 -7.88
N GLU A 132 -10.03 -28.55 -8.60
CA GLU A 132 -10.43 -27.15 -8.43
C GLU A 132 -10.89 -26.83 -7.00
N GLU A 133 -11.46 -27.81 -6.30
CA GLU A 133 -11.97 -27.68 -4.91
C GLU A 133 -10.88 -27.37 -3.86
N TYR A 134 -9.61 -27.63 -4.16
CA TYR A 134 -8.47 -27.35 -3.27
C TYR A 134 -7.99 -25.90 -3.36
N THR A 135 -8.66 -25.07 -4.17
CA THR A 135 -8.29 -23.68 -4.43
C THR A 135 -9.45 -22.74 -4.16
N VAL A 136 -9.23 -21.43 -4.34
CA VAL A 136 -10.31 -20.45 -4.28
C VAL A 136 -11.35 -20.64 -5.40
N LEU A 137 -11.07 -21.43 -6.45
CA LEU A 137 -12.04 -21.73 -7.52
C LEU A 137 -13.34 -22.34 -6.98
N LYS A 138 -13.31 -23.03 -5.83
CA LYS A 138 -14.53 -23.51 -5.18
C LYS A 138 -15.49 -22.38 -4.80
N GLU A 139 -14.98 -21.21 -4.45
CA GLU A 139 -15.81 -20.05 -4.09
C GLU A 139 -16.37 -19.38 -5.35
N TRP A 140 -15.56 -19.30 -6.41
CA TRP A 140 -16.01 -18.89 -7.74
C TRP A 140 -17.14 -19.78 -8.26
N GLU A 141 -16.98 -21.11 -8.18
CA GLU A 141 -18.01 -22.08 -8.60
C GLU A 141 -19.28 -21.99 -7.75
N LYS A 142 -19.23 -21.53 -6.50
CA LYS A 142 -20.44 -21.36 -5.68
C LYS A 142 -21.29 -20.15 -6.11
N THR A 143 -20.64 -19.04 -6.45
CA THR A 143 -21.33 -17.76 -6.72
C THR A 143 -21.52 -17.45 -8.19
N HIS A 144 -20.67 -18.00 -9.06
CA HIS A 144 -20.64 -17.74 -10.49
C HIS A 144 -20.84 -19.01 -11.31
N LYS A 145 -21.52 -20.01 -10.74
CA LYS A 145 -21.86 -21.24 -11.46
C LYS A 145 -22.68 -20.91 -12.70
N ASN A 146 -22.17 -21.31 -13.87
CA ASN A 146 -22.77 -21.00 -15.17
C ASN A 146 -22.86 -19.49 -15.46
N GLU A 147 -21.94 -18.67 -14.92
CA GLU A 147 -21.84 -17.27 -15.33
C GLU A 147 -21.70 -17.18 -16.86
N GLU A 148 -22.44 -16.27 -17.48
CA GLU A 148 -22.30 -16.02 -18.92
C GLU A 148 -20.99 -15.26 -19.14
N ILE A 149 -20.11 -15.85 -19.95
CA ILE A 149 -18.81 -15.26 -20.29
C ILE A 149 -18.91 -14.63 -21.68
N TYR A 150 -18.83 -13.31 -21.71
CA TYR A 150 -18.95 -12.50 -22.93
C TYR A 150 -17.59 -12.33 -23.63
N SER A 151 -17.61 -12.21 -24.95
CA SER A 151 -16.43 -11.79 -25.68
C SER A 151 -16.21 -10.29 -25.52
N ILE A 152 -14.96 -9.85 -25.62
CA ILE A 152 -14.58 -8.45 -25.53
C ILE A 152 -14.69 -7.77 -26.89
N ARG A 153 -15.29 -6.59 -26.91
CA ARG A 153 -15.29 -5.66 -28.04
C ARG A 153 -14.57 -4.38 -27.64
N PHE A 154 -13.56 -3.96 -28.40
CA PHE A 154 -12.98 -2.63 -28.23
C PHE A 154 -14.00 -1.59 -28.74
N GLY A 155 -14.49 -0.76 -27.83
CA GLY A 155 -15.48 0.28 -28.10
C GLY A 155 -14.88 1.50 -28.79
N GLY A 156 -13.57 1.73 -28.62
CA GLY A 156 -12.82 2.81 -29.25
C GLY A 156 -11.97 3.60 -28.26
N ASN A 157 -11.18 4.52 -28.81
CA ASN A 157 -10.47 5.54 -28.07
C ASN A 157 -11.20 6.89 -28.27
N TYR A 158 -11.43 7.60 -27.17
CA TYR A 158 -12.17 8.86 -27.14
C TYR A 158 -11.35 9.94 -26.44
N MET A 159 -11.49 11.17 -26.93
CA MET A 159 -10.98 12.37 -26.27
C MET A 159 -12.16 13.06 -25.57
N ILE A 160 -12.26 12.89 -24.26
CA ILE A 160 -13.42 13.35 -23.46
C ILE A 160 -13.22 14.80 -23.02
N ASP A 161 -14.15 15.69 -23.36
CA ASP A 161 -14.14 17.09 -22.93
C ASP A 161 -14.40 17.21 -21.41
N MET A 162 -13.45 17.81 -20.69
CA MET A 162 -13.61 18.22 -19.30
C MET A 162 -14.35 19.57 -19.22
N LYS A 163 -14.79 19.98 -18.02
CA LYS A 163 -15.53 21.23 -17.81
C LYS A 163 -14.81 22.48 -18.33
N ASP A 164 -13.47 22.47 -18.31
CA ASP A 164 -12.61 23.56 -18.77
C ASP A 164 -12.20 23.44 -20.25
N GLY A 165 -12.71 22.44 -20.98
CA GLY A 165 -12.45 22.22 -22.40
C GLY A 165 -11.20 21.40 -22.72
N ILE A 166 -10.41 21.01 -21.73
CA ILE A 166 -9.28 20.07 -21.92
C ILE A 166 -9.82 18.67 -22.19
N LYS A 167 -9.16 17.93 -23.09
CA LYS A 167 -9.61 16.58 -23.47
C LYS A 167 -8.74 15.48 -22.91
N LEU A 168 -9.36 14.48 -22.30
CA LEU A 168 -8.67 13.32 -21.73
C LEU A 168 -8.85 12.07 -22.59
N SER A 169 -7.73 11.42 -22.96
CA SER A 169 -7.70 10.20 -23.76
C SER A 169 -8.19 9.00 -22.96
N THR A 170 -9.18 8.30 -23.52
CA THR A 170 -9.95 7.28 -22.82
C THR A 170 -10.25 6.10 -23.72
N ASP A 171 -9.87 4.90 -23.28
CA ASP A 171 -10.22 3.65 -23.96
C ASP A 171 -11.47 3.02 -23.35
N VAL A 172 -12.32 2.49 -24.22
CA VAL A 172 -13.55 1.80 -23.82
C VAL A 172 -13.51 0.35 -24.31
N TYR A 173 -13.77 -0.58 -23.40
CA TYR A 173 -13.94 -2.00 -23.68
C TYR A 173 -15.35 -2.42 -23.26
N LEU A 174 -16.08 -3.07 -24.15
CA LEU A 174 -17.49 -3.44 -23.97
C LEU A 174 -17.66 -4.96 -24.09
N PRO A 175 -18.59 -5.56 -23.32
CA PRO A 175 -19.02 -6.92 -23.58
C PRO A 175 -19.78 -6.99 -24.91
N ASP A 176 -19.66 -8.10 -25.63
CA ASP A 176 -20.24 -8.30 -26.95
C ASP A 176 -21.78 -8.22 -27.00
N PHE A 177 -22.47 -8.46 -25.88
CA PHE A 177 -23.93 -8.32 -25.80
C PHE A 177 -24.42 -6.86 -25.89
N VAL A 178 -23.56 -5.87 -25.66
CA VAL A 178 -23.97 -4.46 -25.59
C VAL A 178 -24.37 -3.95 -26.97
N ASP A 179 -25.61 -3.49 -27.06
CA ASP A 179 -26.25 -2.93 -28.24
C ASP A 179 -27.20 -1.78 -27.85
N SER A 180 -28.09 -1.35 -28.76
CA SER A 180 -29.04 -0.26 -28.49
C SER A 180 -30.11 -0.58 -27.43
N THR A 181 -30.26 -1.84 -27.05
CA THR A 181 -31.27 -2.34 -26.10
C THR A 181 -30.68 -2.87 -24.80
N LYS A 182 -29.41 -3.35 -24.83
CA LYS A 182 -28.71 -3.89 -23.67
C LYS A 182 -27.51 -3.02 -23.30
N LYS A 183 -27.51 -2.55 -22.06
CA LYS A 183 -26.50 -1.64 -21.51
C LYS A 183 -25.71 -2.30 -20.38
N ALA A 184 -24.49 -1.85 -20.15
CA ALA A 184 -23.61 -2.39 -19.11
C ALA A 184 -23.34 -1.36 -17.99
N PRO A 185 -23.20 -1.79 -16.72
CA PRO A 185 -22.54 -0.99 -15.70
C PRO A 185 -21.05 -0.83 -16.01
N THR A 186 -20.47 0.27 -15.55
CA THR A 186 -19.08 0.63 -15.91
C THR A 186 -18.15 0.51 -14.73
N ILE A 187 -16.95 -0.03 -14.95
CA ILE A 187 -15.81 0.11 -14.04
C ILE A 187 -14.80 1.04 -14.69
N LEU A 188 -14.51 2.15 -14.01
CA LEU A 188 -13.60 3.21 -14.45
C LEU A 188 -12.25 3.13 -13.71
N MET A 189 -11.17 3.13 -14.48
CA MET A 189 -9.80 3.32 -14.02
C MET A 189 -9.25 4.63 -14.59
N ARG A 190 -8.66 5.48 -13.76
CA ARG A 190 -7.96 6.72 -14.19
C ARG A 190 -6.50 6.66 -13.76
N THR A 191 -5.56 6.73 -14.69
CA THR A 191 -4.14 6.42 -14.44
C THR A 191 -3.19 7.48 -15.00
N PRO A 192 -2.10 7.84 -14.29
CA PRO A 192 -1.01 8.62 -14.87
C PRO A 192 0.06 7.75 -15.55
N TYR A 193 -0.11 6.43 -15.52
CA TYR A 193 0.91 5.46 -15.88
C TYR A 193 0.79 4.92 -17.31
N GLY A 194 -0.17 5.41 -18.10
CA GLY A 194 -0.48 4.89 -19.43
C GLY A 194 -1.62 3.90 -19.39
N LYS A 195 -2.77 4.26 -19.97
CA LYS A 195 -3.96 3.40 -20.06
C LYS A 195 -3.74 2.08 -20.82
N GLU A 196 -2.71 2.02 -21.66
CA GLU A 196 -2.31 0.82 -22.41
C GLU A 196 -1.56 -0.20 -21.54
N ASN A 197 -0.98 0.22 -20.42
CA ASN A 197 -0.16 -0.64 -19.58
C ASN A 197 -1.06 -1.50 -18.68
N ASP A 198 -0.79 -2.82 -18.68
CA ASP A 198 -1.46 -3.83 -17.85
C ASP A 198 -2.98 -3.91 -18.04
N LYS A 199 -3.55 -3.35 -19.12
CA LYS A 199 -5.01 -3.30 -19.34
C LYS A 199 -5.68 -4.66 -19.39
N GLU A 200 -4.95 -5.70 -19.78
CA GLU A 200 -5.43 -7.08 -19.86
C GLU A 200 -5.95 -7.60 -18.52
N ILE A 201 -5.46 -7.07 -17.38
CA ILE A 201 -5.93 -7.52 -16.06
C ILE A 201 -7.39 -7.13 -15.79
N TYR A 202 -7.94 -6.16 -16.52
CA TYR A 202 -9.31 -5.66 -16.38
C TYR A 202 -10.29 -6.35 -17.34
N TYR A 203 -9.80 -7.08 -18.34
CA TYR A 203 -10.63 -7.81 -19.30
C TYR A 203 -11.59 -8.81 -18.63
N LYS A 204 -11.21 -9.34 -17.47
CA LYS A 204 -12.07 -10.19 -16.64
C LYS A 204 -13.42 -9.54 -16.26
N TYR A 205 -13.47 -8.21 -16.14
CA TYR A 205 -14.71 -7.50 -15.85
C TYR A 205 -15.57 -7.39 -17.11
N VAL A 206 -14.94 -7.14 -18.28
CA VAL A 206 -15.65 -7.13 -19.56
C VAL A 206 -16.29 -8.48 -19.86
N GLN A 207 -15.52 -9.55 -19.67
CA GLN A 207 -16.02 -10.92 -19.83
C GLN A 207 -17.18 -11.26 -18.89
N ARG A 208 -17.33 -10.52 -17.78
CA ARG A 208 -18.44 -10.63 -16.82
C ARG A 208 -19.51 -9.56 -16.99
N GLY A 209 -19.52 -8.89 -18.13
CA GLY A 209 -20.60 -7.99 -18.53
C GLY A 209 -20.51 -6.57 -17.98
N TYR A 210 -19.32 -6.12 -17.59
CA TYR A 210 -19.05 -4.71 -17.29
C TYR A 210 -18.49 -4.01 -18.53
N ALA A 211 -18.88 -2.75 -18.74
CA ALA A 211 -18.04 -1.85 -19.53
C ALA A 211 -16.77 -1.52 -18.71
N VAL A 212 -15.61 -1.53 -19.35
CA VAL A 212 -14.36 -1.09 -18.74
C VAL A 212 -13.88 0.17 -19.45
N VAL A 213 -13.62 1.21 -18.67
CA VAL A 213 -13.13 2.49 -19.15
C VAL A 213 -11.80 2.79 -18.50
N ILE A 214 -10.76 3.04 -19.30
CA ILE A 214 -9.41 3.36 -18.82
C ILE A 214 -9.01 4.72 -19.39
N GLN A 215 -8.74 5.68 -18.51
CA GLN A 215 -8.41 7.05 -18.90
C GLN A 215 -6.99 7.43 -18.46
N ASP A 216 -6.24 8.04 -19.37
CA ASP A 216 -5.02 8.78 -19.00
C ASP A 216 -5.42 10.08 -18.30
N VAL A 217 -4.91 10.34 -17.10
CA VAL A 217 -5.20 11.62 -16.41
C VAL A 217 -4.56 12.80 -17.14
N ARG A 218 -5.00 14.02 -16.80
CA ARG A 218 -4.60 15.28 -17.44
C ARG A 218 -3.08 15.43 -17.57
N GLY A 219 -2.62 15.83 -18.77
CA GLY A 219 -1.20 16.04 -19.09
C GLY A 219 -0.35 14.77 -19.19
N ARG A 220 -0.97 13.58 -19.18
CA ARG A 220 -0.29 12.28 -19.28
C ARG A 220 -0.58 11.61 -20.62
N ASN A 221 0.44 10.98 -21.20
CA ASN A 221 0.33 10.23 -22.44
C ASN A 221 -0.42 11.03 -23.52
N GLU A 222 -1.56 10.54 -23.99
CA GLU A 222 -2.35 11.16 -25.05
C GLU A 222 -3.40 12.17 -24.53
N SER A 223 -3.52 12.36 -23.21
CA SER A 223 -4.40 13.39 -22.62
C SER A 223 -3.78 14.77 -22.72
N GLU A 224 -4.62 15.74 -23.08
CA GLU A 224 -4.24 17.16 -23.15
C GLU A 224 -4.04 17.77 -21.76
N GLY A 225 -3.62 19.04 -21.73
CA GLY A 225 -3.44 19.82 -20.51
C GLY A 225 -2.05 19.67 -19.88
N LYS A 226 -1.91 20.23 -18.68
CA LYS A 226 -0.65 20.24 -17.93
C LYS A 226 -0.65 19.12 -16.88
N TRP A 227 0.49 18.43 -16.73
CA TRP A 227 0.67 17.47 -15.66
C TRP A 227 0.90 18.17 -14.32
N GLU A 228 -0.15 18.20 -13.51
CA GLU A 228 -0.15 18.69 -12.14
C GLU A 228 -0.80 17.60 -11.28
N PRO A 229 0.01 16.72 -10.65
CA PRO A 229 -0.53 15.57 -9.95
C PRO A 229 -1.56 16.00 -8.91
N MET A 230 -2.66 15.24 -8.83
CA MET A 230 -3.72 15.35 -7.81
C MET A 230 -4.62 16.61 -7.88
N ILE A 231 -4.20 17.69 -8.55
CA ILE A 231 -4.92 18.98 -8.55
C ILE A 231 -6.31 18.90 -9.21
N HIS A 232 -6.41 18.25 -10.38
CA HIS A 232 -7.63 18.30 -11.21
C HIS A 232 -8.54 17.08 -11.03
N GLU A 233 -8.16 16.14 -10.16
CA GLU A 233 -8.71 14.79 -10.16
C GLU A 233 -10.18 14.71 -9.73
N ARG A 234 -10.64 15.66 -8.90
CA ARG A 234 -12.06 15.76 -8.50
C ARG A 234 -12.95 16.15 -9.68
N GLU A 235 -12.61 17.23 -10.38
CA GLU A 235 -13.44 17.75 -11.48
C GLU A 235 -13.33 16.91 -12.75
N ASP A 236 -12.14 16.39 -13.05
CA ASP A 236 -11.93 15.51 -14.20
C ASP A 236 -12.61 14.15 -13.98
N GLY A 237 -12.57 13.64 -12.74
CA GLY A 237 -13.30 12.44 -12.34
C GLY A 237 -14.81 12.59 -12.50
N ASP A 238 -15.38 13.68 -11.98
CA ASP A 238 -16.82 14.01 -12.15
C ASP A 238 -17.23 14.12 -13.63
N SER A 239 -16.45 14.86 -14.42
CA SER A 239 -16.71 15.05 -15.87
C SER A 239 -16.67 13.71 -16.62
N THR A 240 -15.69 12.86 -16.31
CA THR A 240 -15.55 11.53 -16.93
C THR A 240 -16.72 10.62 -16.56
N ILE A 241 -17.16 10.60 -15.31
CA ILE A 241 -18.32 9.82 -14.87
C ILE A 241 -19.59 10.28 -15.60
N ASN A 242 -19.81 11.60 -15.71
CA ASN A 242 -20.96 12.14 -16.42
C ASN A 242 -20.92 11.83 -17.92
N TRP A 243 -19.74 11.85 -18.55
CA TRP A 243 -19.57 11.41 -19.93
C TRP A 243 -19.90 9.92 -20.10
N ILE A 244 -19.43 9.05 -19.20
CA ILE A 244 -19.74 7.61 -19.23
C ILE A 244 -21.26 7.40 -19.20
N VAL A 245 -21.96 8.11 -18.32
CA VAL A 245 -23.42 7.99 -18.14
C VAL A 245 -24.20 8.45 -19.37
N SER A 246 -23.65 9.38 -20.17
CA SER A 246 -24.33 9.87 -21.38
C SER A 246 -24.19 8.93 -22.58
N GLN A 247 -23.33 7.90 -22.50
CA GLN A 247 -23.12 6.98 -23.61
C GLN A 247 -24.29 5.98 -23.77
N GLU A 248 -24.61 5.62 -25.01
CA GLU A 248 -25.72 4.70 -25.32
C GLU A 248 -25.54 3.31 -24.68
N TRP A 249 -24.29 2.85 -24.54
CA TRP A 249 -23.93 1.58 -23.94
C TRP A 249 -24.01 1.55 -22.40
N SER A 250 -24.16 2.71 -21.75
CA SER A 250 -24.04 2.84 -20.30
C SER A 250 -25.38 2.67 -19.58
N SER A 251 -25.40 1.83 -18.55
CA SER A 251 -26.56 1.69 -17.64
C SER A 251 -26.76 2.89 -16.72
N GLY A 252 -25.83 3.86 -16.72
CA GLY A 252 -25.86 5.03 -15.83
C GLY A 252 -25.31 4.77 -14.42
N ILE A 253 -24.71 3.59 -14.21
CA ILE A 253 -24.10 3.14 -12.96
C ILE A 253 -22.60 2.96 -13.17
N VAL A 254 -21.78 3.61 -12.35
CA VAL A 254 -20.32 3.58 -12.44
C VAL A 254 -19.71 3.15 -11.11
N GLY A 255 -18.76 2.22 -11.14
CA GLY A 255 -17.82 1.98 -10.06
C GLY A 255 -16.40 2.34 -10.48
N MET A 256 -15.50 2.46 -9.52
CA MET A 256 -14.08 2.68 -9.80
C MET A 256 -13.21 1.67 -9.07
N LEU A 257 -12.06 1.36 -9.68
CA LEU A 257 -11.08 0.40 -9.20
C LEU A 257 -9.67 0.98 -9.39
N GLY A 258 -8.76 0.61 -8.50
CA GLY A 258 -7.33 0.74 -8.75
C GLY A 258 -6.51 1.03 -7.52
N ALA A 259 -5.20 1.00 -7.73
CA ALA A 259 -4.21 1.10 -6.67
C ALA A 259 -3.41 2.40 -6.67
N SER A 260 -2.92 2.83 -5.49
CA SER A 260 -1.97 3.95 -5.35
C SER A 260 -2.62 5.26 -5.82
N TYR A 261 -2.05 5.93 -6.84
CA TYR A 261 -2.68 7.08 -7.50
C TYR A 261 -4.06 6.72 -8.07
N LEU A 262 -4.25 5.51 -8.62
CA LEU A 262 -5.57 5.06 -9.07
C LEU A 262 -6.52 4.83 -7.88
N GLY A 263 -6.01 4.67 -6.65
CA GLY A 263 -6.79 4.73 -5.43
C GLY A 263 -7.19 6.16 -5.07
N TYR A 264 -6.23 7.09 -5.13
CA TYR A 264 -6.44 8.52 -4.83
C TYR A 264 -7.53 9.14 -5.71
N VAL A 265 -7.48 8.91 -7.02
CA VAL A 265 -8.45 9.48 -7.98
C VAL A 265 -9.88 9.00 -7.74
N GLN A 266 -10.08 7.85 -7.08
CA GLN A 266 -11.41 7.38 -6.69
C GLN A 266 -12.01 8.26 -5.61
N TRP A 267 -11.23 8.55 -4.57
CA TRP A 267 -11.66 9.41 -3.47
C TRP A 267 -11.81 10.86 -3.93
N ALA A 268 -10.90 11.35 -4.78
CA ALA A 268 -11.05 12.65 -5.42
C ALA A 268 -12.34 12.73 -6.25
N ALA A 269 -12.62 11.76 -7.12
CA ALA A 269 -13.87 11.73 -7.88
C ALA A 269 -15.11 11.62 -6.98
N ALA A 270 -15.08 10.78 -5.94
CA ALA A 270 -16.19 10.61 -5.00
C ALA A 270 -16.47 11.88 -4.19
N SER A 271 -15.44 12.67 -3.89
CA SER A 271 -15.55 13.96 -3.19
C SER A 271 -16.35 15.03 -3.95
N SER A 272 -16.58 14.83 -5.25
CA SER A 272 -17.50 15.66 -6.05
C SER A 272 -18.97 15.47 -5.65
N GLY A 273 -19.33 14.36 -5.00
CA GLY A 273 -20.71 13.98 -4.72
C GLY A 273 -21.45 13.43 -5.94
N ASN A 274 -20.75 12.99 -6.99
CA ASN A 274 -21.39 12.49 -8.21
C ASN A 274 -22.30 11.28 -7.93
N LYS A 275 -23.61 11.45 -8.16
CA LYS A 275 -24.65 10.47 -7.86
C LYS A 275 -24.56 9.17 -8.69
N HIS A 276 -23.81 9.14 -9.78
CA HIS A 276 -23.65 7.98 -10.65
C HIS A 276 -22.53 7.03 -10.19
N LEU A 277 -21.67 7.49 -9.29
CA LEU A 277 -20.64 6.67 -8.66
C LEU A 277 -21.27 5.83 -7.54
N LYS A 278 -21.25 4.51 -7.68
CA LYS A 278 -21.99 3.56 -6.83
C LYS A 278 -21.11 2.57 -6.06
N ALA A 279 -19.84 2.40 -6.43
CA ALA A 279 -18.93 1.55 -5.69
C ALA A 279 -17.47 1.95 -5.91
N LEU A 280 -16.66 1.87 -4.85
CA LEU A 280 -15.20 1.97 -4.91
C LEU A 280 -14.55 0.65 -4.51
N VAL A 281 -13.49 0.28 -5.23
CA VAL A 281 -12.50 -0.71 -4.79
C VAL A 281 -11.15 0.00 -4.77
N SER A 282 -10.80 0.52 -3.60
CA SER A 282 -9.62 1.36 -3.38
C SER A 282 -8.49 0.53 -2.78
N ILE A 283 -7.36 0.45 -3.49
CA ILE A 283 -6.22 -0.39 -3.09
C ILE A 283 -5.01 0.52 -2.79
N VAL A 284 -4.38 0.39 -1.61
CA VAL A 284 -3.17 1.15 -1.19
C VAL A 284 -3.21 2.64 -1.56
N THR A 285 -4.34 3.30 -1.28
CA THR A 285 -4.60 4.67 -1.77
C THR A 285 -3.63 5.69 -1.20
N SER A 286 -3.12 6.58 -2.05
CA SER A 286 -2.41 7.78 -1.60
C SER A 286 -3.36 8.75 -0.90
N GLY A 287 -2.83 9.47 0.09
CA GLY A 287 -3.57 10.43 0.91
C GLY A 287 -3.43 11.87 0.44
N SER A 288 -4.01 12.76 1.24
CA SER A 288 -3.95 14.20 1.04
C SER A 288 -2.56 14.77 1.36
N PRO A 289 -2.20 15.94 0.82
CA PRO A 289 -0.95 16.63 1.17
C PRO A 289 -0.83 16.87 2.68
N PHE A 290 0.41 16.92 3.20
CA PHE A 290 0.75 17.06 4.63
C PHE A 290 0.48 15.84 5.52
N ILE A 291 -0.46 14.99 5.12
CA ILE A 291 -0.75 13.72 5.79
C ILE A 291 0.04 12.57 5.16
N ASP A 292 0.15 12.53 3.82
CA ASP A 292 0.86 11.49 3.09
C ASP A 292 1.93 12.03 2.14
N ILE A 293 1.61 12.26 0.85
CA ILE A 293 2.56 12.77 -0.15
C ILE A 293 2.05 14.14 -0.63
N PRO A 294 2.91 15.16 -0.79
CA PRO A 294 4.38 15.14 -0.72
C PRO A 294 4.99 15.41 0.66
N ARG A 295 4.16 15.56 1.70
CA ARG A 295 4.60 15.91 3.04
C ARG A 295 3.96 14.98 4.07
N LYS A 296 4.73 14.48 5.03
CA LYS A 296 4.24 13.73 6.21
C LYS A 296 4.55 14.52 7.47
N GLY A 297 3.51 14.92 8.20
CA GLY A 297 3.67 15.81 9.36
C GLY A 297 4.29 17.16 9.00
N GLY A 298 4.09 17.58 7.74
CA GLY A 298 4.68 18.79 7.14
C GLY A 298 6.13 18.69 6.68
N ALA A 299 6.87 17.64 7.08
CA ALA A 299 8.21 17.37 6.54
C ALA A 299 8.12 16.93 5.08
N PHE A 300 9.02 17.41 4.22
CA PHE A 300 9.03 17.08 2.80
C PHE A 300 9.62 15.68 2.58
N VAL A 301 8.85 14.80 1.96
CA VAL A 301 9.20 13.38 1.81
C VAL A 301 10.26 13.27 0.71
N SER A 302 11.46 12.81 1.05
CA SER A 302 12.49 12.51 0.05
C SER A 302 12.18 11.19 -0.68
N GLY A 303 11.57 10.23 0.03
CA GLY A 303 11.22 8.91 -0.50
C GLY A 303 10.36 8.93 -1.76
N MET A 304 9.55 9.99 -1.95
CA MET A 304 8.71 10.13 -3.14
C MET A 304 9.48 10.52 -4.40
N LEU A 305 10.76 10.91 -4.30
CA LEU A 305 11.53 11.39 -5.45
C LEU A 305 11.62 10.33 -6.56
N ALA A 306 11.72 9.04 -6.20
CA ALA A 306 11.71 7.96 -7.18
C ALA A 306 10.43 7.99 -8.03
N TRP A 307 9.26 8.13 -7.39
CA TRP A 307 7.99 8.32 -8.09
C TRP A 307 7.97 9.62 -8.90
N ALA A 308 8.42 10.75 -8.33
CA ALA A 308 8.46 12.03 -9.02
C ALA A 308 9.34 11.98 -10.29
N PHE A 309 10.45 11.26 -10.24
CA PHE A 309 11.35 11.03 -11.38
C PHE A 309 10.69 10.11 -12.42
N MET A 310 10.00 9.06 -11.99
CA MET A 310 9.26 8.16 -12.88
C MET A 310 8.18 8.89 -13.69
N VAL A 311 7.49 9.87 -13.08
CA VAL A 311 6.38 10.63 -13.71
C VAL A 311 6.81 12.01 -14.21
N SER A 312 8.11 12.30 -14.25
CA SER A 312 8.67 13.62 -14.57
C SER A 312 8.39 14.11 -16.00
N ARG A 313 8.05 13.21 -16.92
CA ARG A 313 7.70 13.47 -18.32
C ARG A 313 6.32 12.90 -18.67
N ASN A 314 5.79 13.26 -19.83
CA ASN A 314 4.45 12.88 -20.30
C ASN A 314 4.16 11.35 -20.22
N LYS A 315 5.14 10.50 -20.55
CA LYS A 315 5.07 9.04 -20.35
C LYS A 315 5.90 8.63 -19.15
N VAL A 316 5.50 7.55 -18.48
CA VAL A 316 6.27 7.01 -17.36
C VAL A 316 7.60 6.43 -17.82
N ASP A 317 8.63 6.61 -17.01
CA ASP A 317 9.93 5.98 -17.20
C ASP A 317 10.43 5.39 -15.87
N ARG A 318 10.14 4.10 -15.67
CA ARG A 318 10.53 3.36 -14.45
C ARG A 318 12.05 3.28 -14.27
N SER A 319 12.84 3.43 -15.35
CA SER A 319 14.30 3.40 -15.24
C SER A 319 14.85 4.58 -14.44
N LYS A 320 14.09 5.68 -14.31
CA LYS A 320 14.49 6.86 -13.53
C LYS A 320 14.41 6.67 -12.02
N MET A 321 13.74 5.61 -11.56
CA MET A 321 13.69 5.23 -10.15
C MET A 321 14.97 4.53 -9.73
N VAL A 322 15.56 3.73 -10.62
CA VAL A 322 16.71 2.87 -10.33
C VAL A 322 17.98 3.70 -10.43
N ARG A 323 18.59 3.98 -9.29
CA ARG A 323 19.81 4.80 -9.20
C ARG A 323 20.73 4.29 -8.10
N ASP A 324 22.04 4.33 -8.37
CA ASP A 324 23.07 4.00 -7.39
C ASP A 324 23.58 5.26 -6.65
N ASP A 325 23.22 6.46 -7.13
CA ASP A 325 23.68 7.77 -6.63
C ASP A 325 22.65 8.49 -5.75
N TRP A 326 21.65 7.78 -5.21
CA TRP A 326 20.60 8.40 -4.40
C TRP A 326 21.14 9.21 -3.22
N ASP A 327 22.22 8.76 -2.58
CA ASP A 327 22.85 9.50 -1.48
C ASP A 327 23.36 10.89 -1.90
N ASP A 328 23.98 10.98 -3.08
CA ASP A 328 24.46 12.25 -3.65
C ASP A 328 23.28 13.13 -4.06
N VAL A 329 22.27 12.54 -4.71
CA VAL A 329 21.05 13.24 -5.13
C VAL A 329 20.33 13.87 -3.94
N LEU A 330 20.19 13.15 -2.83
CA LEU A 330 19.52 13.64 -1.62
C LEU A 330 20.28 14.76 -0.90
N ASN A 331 21.58 14.91 -1.16
CA ASN A 331 22.43 15.94 -0.57
C ASN A 331 22.44 17.26 -1.35
N ILE A 332 21.88 17.30 -2.57
CA ILE A 332 21.83 18.51 -3.40
C ILE A 332 21.00 19.59 -2.70
N ARG A 333 21.54 20.81 -2.65
CA ARG A 333 20.85 22.00 -2.15
C ARG A 333 21.13 23.22 -3.02
N PRO A 334 20.16 24.14 -3.18
CA PRO A 334 18.74 24.01 -2.81
C PRO A 334 18.03 22.83 -3.52
N ILE A 335 17.00 22.27 -2.91
CA ILE A 335 16.32 21.03 -3.37
C ILE A 335 15.74 21.20 -4.79
N GLU A 336 15.35 22.41 -5.19
CA GLU A 336 14.89 22.68 -6.55
C GLU A 336 15.93 22.37 -7.65
N ASN A 337 17.21 22.20 -7.29
CA ASN A 337 18.26 21.78 -8.22
C ASN A 337 18.34 20.26 -8.42
N ILE A 338 17.72 19.46 -7.54
CA ILE A 338 17.73 17.99 -7.64
C ILE A 338 17.35 17.50 -9.04
N PRO A 339 16.22 17.90 -9.65
CA PRO A 339 15.88 17.39 -10.97
C PRO A 339 16.89 17.77 -12.06
N VAL A 340 17.46 18.98 -11.99
CA VAL A 340 18.43 19.44 -13.01
C VAL A 340 19.73 18.67 -12.91
N GLU A 341 20.24 18.47 -11.71
CA GLU A 341 21.49 17.74 -11.51
C GLU A 341 21.31 16.22 -11.71
N ALA A 342 20.19 15.64 -11.27
CA ALA A 342 19.93 14.21 -11.35
C ALA A 342 19.40 13.74 -12.72
N LEU A 343 18.64 14.58 -13.43
CA LEU A 343 17.95 14.23 -14.68
C LEU A 343 18.30 15.13 -15.87
N GLY A 344 18.95 16.27 -15.65
CA GLY A 344 19.29 17.25 -16.70
C GLY A 344 18.16 18.24 -17.03
N TYR A 345 17.07 18.29 -16.25
CA TYR A 345 15.94 19.18 -16.50
C TYR A 345 15.09 19.43 -15.25
N ARG A 346 14.32 20.53 -15.28
CA ARG A 346 13.40 20.97 -14.22
C ARG A 346 12.11 20.12 -14.18
N ILE A 347 11.53 19.91 -12.99
CA ILE A 347 10.23 19.24 -12.81
C ILE A 347 9.25 20.27 -12.22
N GLU A 348 8.34 20.78 -13.05
CA GLU A 348 7.49 21.93 -12.70
C GLU A 348 6.58 21.70 -11.50
N PHE A 349 5.93 20.53 -11.41
CA PHE A 349 5.03 20.25 -10.27
C PHE A 349 5.81 20.16 -8.95
N LEU A 350 7.05 19.66 -8.99
CA LEU A 350 7.90 19.57 -7.80
C LEU A 350 8.33 20.97 -7.34
N GLU A 351 8.63 21.87 -8.29
CA GLU A 351 8.93 23.26 -7.98
C GLU A 351 7.75 23.99 -7.35
N GLU A 352 6.52 23.78 -7.86
CA GLU A 352 5.33 24.36 -7.24
C GLU A 352 5.10 23.83 -5.82
N TRP A 353 5.32 22.54 -5.59
CA TRP A 353 5.24 21.95 -4.24
C TRP A 353 6.30 22.52 -3.28
N LEU A 354 7.52 22.76 -3.77
CA LEU A 354 8.62 23.31 -2.95
C LEU A 354 8.39 24.77 -2.57
N LYS A 355 7.79 25.58 -3.46
CA LYS A 355 7.43 26.98 -3.17
C LYS A 355 6.40 27.12 -2.05
N ARG A 356 5.57 26.10 -1.84
CA ARG A 356 4.44 26.13 -0.90
C ARG A 356 4.75 25.32 0.36
N VAL A 357 5.37 25.99 1.32
CA VAL A 357 5.75 25.38 2.62
C VAL A 357 4.52 25.10 3.48
N GLU A 358 3.61 26.06 3.58
CA GLU A 358 2.38 25.97 4.36
C GLU A 358 1.23 25.44 3.50
N LYS A 359 0.23 24.83 4.13
CA LYS A 359 -1.02 24.46 3.48
C LYS A 359 -1.78 25.74 3.09
N ASP A 360 -2.30 25.76 1.87
CA ASP A 360 -3.01 26.90 1.29
C ASP A 360 -4.11 26.40 0.33
N GLU A 361 -4.79 27.32 -0.35
CA GLU A 361 -5.87 26.98 -1.29
C GLU A 361 -5.42 26.07 -2.43
N TYR A 362 -4.14 26.09 -2.81
CA TYR A 362 -3.61 25.18 -3.84
C TYR A 362 -3.54 23.75 -3.32
N TRP A 363 -3.06 23.55 -2.09
CA TRP A 363 -3.07 22.23 -1.45
C TRP A 363 -4.49 21.72 -1.17
N ASP A 364 -5.43 22.60 -0.86
CA ASP A 364 -6.84 22.24 -0.64
C ASP A 364 -7.50 21.62 -1.89
N LEU A 365 -6.99 21.89 -3.10
CA LEU A 365 -7.47 21.25 -4.33
C LEU A 365 -7.11 19.76 -4.39
N MET A 366 -6.02 19.34 -3.75
CA MET A 366 -5.58 17.94 -3.69
C MET A 366 -6.07 17.21 -2.43
N ASP A 367 -6.73 17.90 -1.53
CA ASP A 367 -7.20 17.36 -0.25
C ASP A 367 -8.68 16.96 -0.39
N TRP A 368 -8.89 15.75 -0.91
CA TRP A 368 -10.25 15.20 -1.06
C TRP A 368 -10.91 14.96 0.30
N HIS A 369 -10.13 14.82 1.37
CA HIS A 369 -10.62 14.57 2.72
C HIS A 369 -11.32 15.79 3.34
N LEU A 370 -10.99 17.02 2.90
CA LEU A 370 -11.78 18.23 3.21
C LEU A 370 -13.25 18.13 2.78
N GLN A 371 -13.57 17.26 1.83
CA GLN A 371 -14.91 17.05 1.28
C GLN A 371 -15.51 15.71 1.71
N LYS A 372 -14.97 15.05 2.75
CA LYS A 372 -15.38 13.70 3.16
C LYS A 372 -16.89 13.56 3.40
N ASP A 373 -17.56 14.59 3.89
CA ASP A 373 -19.00 14.57 4.16
C ASP A 373 -19.86 14.44 2.88
N LYS A 374 -19.29 14.74 1.71
CA LYS A 374 -19.95 14.53 0.40
C LYS A 374 -19.79 13.09 -0.09
N ILE A 375 -18.84 12.35 0.45
CA ILE A 375 -18.51 10.99 0.02
C ILE A 375 -19.48 10.05 0.73
N ASN A 376 -20.35 9.41 -0.05
CA ASN A 376 -21.38 8.47 0.44
C ASN A 376 -21.39 7.16 -0.35
N VAL A 377 -20.37 6.96 -1.20
CA VAL A 377 -20.26 5.81 -2.10
C VAL A 377 -19.79 4.59 -1.30
N PRO A 378 -20.47 3.43 -1.39
CA PRO A 378 -19.98 2.18 -0.83
C PRO A 378 -18.54 1.88 -1.25
N ALA A 379 -17.66 1.58 -0.29
CA ALA A 379 -16.25 1.36 -0.58
C ALA A 379 -15.70 0.08 0.08
N LEU A 380 -14.91 -0.64 -0.73
CA LEU A 380 -14.02 -1.70 -0.30
C LEU A 380 -12.58 -1.14 -0.31
N VAL A 381 -11.97 -1.03 0.87
CA VAL A 381 -10.61 -0.51 1.08
C VAL A 381 -9.65 -1.67 1.32
N VAL A 382 -8.58 -1.75 0.55
CA VAL A 382 -7.52 -2.76 0.70
C VAL A 382 -6.19 -2.07 0.88
N SER A 383 -5.42 -2.44 1.89
CA SER A 383 -4.07 -1.89 2.10
C SER A 383 -3.26 -2.82 3.00
N GLY A 384 -2.03 -2.44 3.31
CA GLY A 384 -1.21 -3.14 4.27
C GLY A 384 -0.54 -2.24 5.30
N TRP A 385 0.01 -2.86 6.34
CA TRP A 385 0.72 -2.17 7.42
C TRP A 385 2.01 -1.48 6.94
N TYR A 386 2.66 -2.07 5.94
CA TYR A 386 3.93 -1.59 5.39
C TYR A 386 3.74 -0.88 4.04
N ASP A 387 2.52 -0.45 3.74
CA ASP A 387 2.18 0.38 2.59
C ASP A 387 2.74 1.80 2.75
N ASP A 388 3.46 2.26 1.74
CA ASP A 388 4.04 3.60 1.60
C ASP A 388 3.03 4.73 1.77
N ASN A 389 1.79 4.45 1.34
CA ASN A 389 0.66 5.36 1.37
C ASN A 389 -0.33 5.00 2.50
N SER A 390 0.15 4.33 3.55
CA SER A 390 -0.68 3.91 4.68
C SER A 390 -1.52 5.04 5.28
N MET A 391 -1.05 6.29 5.26
CA MET A 391 -1.80 7.45 5.75
C MET A 391 -3.00 7.81 4.87
N GLY A 392 -2.92 7.65 3.54
CA GLY A 392 -4.08 7.82 2.67
C GLY A 392 -5.15 6.77 2.90
N THR A 393 -4.73 5.54 3.19
CA THR A 393 -5.67 4.51 3.66
C THR A 393 -6.30 4.88 5.00
N THR A 394 -5.56 5.53 5.92
CA THR A 394 -6.15 6.00 7.18
C THR A 394 -7.23 7.06 6.96
N GLU A 395 -7.03 8.01 6.02
CA GLU A 395 -8.10 8.94 5.61
C GLU A 395 -9.29 8.20 4.99
N ALA A 396 -9.06 7.21 4.13
CA ALA A 396 -10.13 6.41 3.52
C ALA A 396 -10.94 5.64 4.57
N LEU A 397 -10.28 5.10 5.59
CA LEU A 397 -10.93 4.45 6.72
C LEU A 397 -11.72 5.46 7.56
N ASP A 398 -11.22 6.69 7.74
CA ASP A 398 -11.95 7.77 8.43
C ASP A 398 -13.28 8.11 7.74
N VAL A 399 -13.32 8.10 6.40
CA VAL A 399 -14.56 8.35 5.65
C VAL A 399 -15.60 7.25 5.88
N ILE A 400 -15.19 5.98 5.82
CA ILE A 400 -16.15 4.87 5.81
C ILE A 400 -16.52 4.35 7.21
N LYS A 401 -15.81 4.78 8.27
CA LYS A 401 -16.02 4.29 9.64
C LYS A 401 -17.44 4.51 10.17
N ASP A 402 -18.16 5.48 9.61
CA ASP A 402 -19.52 5.86 10.03
C ASP A 402 -20.59 5.37 9.03
N TYR A 403 -20.18 4.68 7.96
CA TYR A 403 -21.13 4.08 7.01
C TYR A 403 -21.90 2.92 7.65
N GLU A 404 -23.13 2.73 7.20
CA GLU A 404 -23.93 1.56 7.53
C GLU A 404 -23.18 0.26 7.20
N LYS A 405 -23.38 -0.78 8.03
CA LYS A 405 -22.87 -2.12 7.75
C LYS A 405 -23.33 -2.57 6.36
N GLY A 406 -22.43 -3.19 5.61
CA GLY A 406 -22.62 -3.58 4.23
C GLY A 406 -22.12 -2.56 3.21
N LYS A 407 -22.14 -1.24 3.51
CA LYS A 407 -21.58 -0.19 2.64
C LYS A 407 -20.09 0.06 2.83
N ARG A 408 -19.50 -0.51 3.87
CA ARG A 408 -18.07 -0.44 4.15
C ARG A 408 -17.48 -1.84 4.20
N LYS A 409 -16.31 -2.02 3.59
CA LYS A 409 -15.46 -3.17 3.78
C LYS A 409 -13.99 -2.75 3.81
N ALA A 410 -13.20 -3.30 4.72
CA ALA A 410 -11.76 -3.08 4.79
C ALA A 410 -11.03 -4.43 4.88
N ILE A 411 -10.00 -4.63 4.05
CA ILE A 411 -9.12 -5.80 4.11
C ILE A 411 -7.67 -5.31 4.27
N LEU A 412 -7.10 -5.51 5.46
CA LEU A 412 -5.81 -4.93 5.85
C LEU A 412 -4.79 -6.04 6.17
N GLY A 413 -3.83 -6.25 5.26
CA GLY A 413 -2.80 -7.29 5.40
C GLY A 413 -1.44 -6.77 5.89
N PRO A 414 -0.45 -7.64 6.08
CA PRO A 414 0.91 -7.22 6.42
C PRO A 414 1.72 -6.84 5.17
N TRP A 415 1.11 -6.15 4.22
CA TRP A 415 1.67 -5.97 2.88
C TRP A 415 2.40 -4.64 2.71
N MET A 416 3.34 -4.61 1.77
CA MET A 416 3.95 -3.39 1.24
C MET A 416 3.05 -2.71 0.19
N HIS A 417 3.54 -1.68 -0.49
CA HIS A 417 2.78 -0.92 -1.49
C HIS A 417 2.32 -1.80 -2.66
N ASN A 418 3.04 -2.88 -2.99
CA ASN A 418 2.64 -3.83 -4.02
C ASN A 418 1.48 -4.79 -3.67
N SER A 419 0.95 -4.73 -2.43
CA SER A 419 -0.19 -5.47 -1.88
C SER A 419 -0.22 -6.99 -2.15
N ASN A 420 -0.38 -7.81 -1.12
CA ASN A 420 -0.68 -9.24 -1.24
C ASN A 420 0.27 -10.07 -2.14
N THR A 421 1.57 -9.76 -2.14
CA THR A 421 2.54 -10.35 -3.09
C THR A 421 3.82 -10.92 -2.46
N LEU A 422 3.99 -10.79 -1.14
CA LEU A 422 5.19 -11.19 -0.39
C LEU A 422 4.83 -11.71 1.00
N ARG A 423 5.57 -12.72 1.49
CA ARG A 423 5.44 -13.30 2.85
C ARG A 423 6.59 -12.95 3.77
N ASP A 424 7.67 -12.46 3.20
CA ASP A 424 8.92 -12.15 3.88
C ASP A 424 9.43 -10.82 3.33
N ILE A 425 9.80 -9.90 4.22
CA ILE A 425 10.32 -8.58 3.85
C ILE A 425 11.60 -8.36 4.64
N ASN A 426 12.73 -8.10 3.96
CA ASN A 426 14.03 -7.84 4.59
C ASN A 426 14.44 -8.90 5.63
N GLY A 427 14.18 -10.18 5.33
CA GLY A 427 14.48 -11.30 6.22
C GLY A 427 13.48 -11.50 7.37
N ILE A 428 12.44 -10.66 7.47
CA ILE A 428 11.40 -10.74 8.51
C ILE A 428 10.22 -11.52 7.95
N SER A 429 9.84 -12.60 8.64
CA SER A 429 8.69 -13.42 8.25
C SER A 429 7.38 -12.80 8.71
N LEU A 430 6.41 -12.70 7.79
CA LEU A 430 5.04 -12.30 8.07
C LEU A 430 4.09 -13.48 8.24
N GLY A 431 4.61 -14.72 8.23
CA GLY A 431 3.83 -15.95 8.35
C GLY A 431 3.26 -16.50 7.03
N ASN A 432 2.98 -17.82 7.00
CA ASN A 432 2.47 -18.52 5.80
C ASN A 432 1.07 -18.06 5.38
N SER A 433 0.26 -17.54 6.30
CA SER A 433 -1.12 -17.11 6.07
C SER A 433 -1.26 -15.63 5.67
N SER A 434 -0.15 -14.91 5.50
CA SER A 434 -0.09 -13.47 5.23
C SER A 434 -0.73 -13.02 3.91
N LEU A 435 -0.80 -13.91 2.91
CA LEU A 435 -1.42 -13.66 1.61
C LEU A 435 -2.78 -14.33 1.51
N ARG A 436 -3.69 -13.69 0.77
CA ARG A 436 -5.06 -14.10 0.52
C ARG A 436 -5.27 -14.45 -0.94
N TYR A 437 -5.88 -15.60 -1.20
CA TYR A 437 -6.18 -16.05 -2.57
C TYR A 437 -7.50 -15.48 -3.10
N ASP A 438 -8.29 -14.80 -2.27
CA ASP A 438 -9.68 -14.39 -2.55
C ASP A 438 -9.87 -12.88 -2.73
N LEU A 439 -8.81 -12.06 -2.79
CA LEU A 439 -8.97 -10.61 -2.89
C LEU A 439 -9.70 -10.18 -4.16
N ASP A 440 -9.28 -10.66 -5.32
CA ASP A 440 -9.89 -10.32 -6.61
C ASP A 440 -11.32 -10.85 -6.75
N TYR A 441 -11.61 -11.98 -6.10
CA TYR A 441 -12.96 -12.50 -5.92
C TYR A 441 -13.84 -11.51 -5.13
N ASN A 442 -13.35 -11.02 -3.99
CA ASN A 442 -14.08 -10.02 -3.19
C ASN A 442 -14.32 -8.72 -3.97
N TYR A 443 -13.38 -8.30 -4.83
CA TYR A 443 -13.55 -7.10 -5.66
C TYR A 443 -14.71 -7.27 -6.63
N LEU A 444 -14.81 -8.43 -7.28
CA LEU A 444 -15.91 -8.72 -8.18
C LEU A 444 -17.25 -8.78 -7.41
N LEU A 445 -17.30 -9.48 -6.28
CA LEU A 445 -18.54 -9.56 -5.50
C LEU A 445 -19.03 -8.17 -5.09
N TRP A 446 -18.10 -7.27 -4.71
CA TRP A 446 -18.44 -5.89 -4.38
C TRP A 446 -19.10 -5.17 -5.56
N PHE A 447 -18.52 -5.27 -6.76
CA PHE A 447 -19.12 -4.67 -7.95
C PHE A 447 -20.44 -5.34 -8.35
N ASP A 448 -20.56 -6.66 -8.27
CA ASP A 448 -21.79 -7.37 -8.60
C ASP A 448 -22.95 -6.94 -7.68
N LYS A 449 -22.68 -6.74 -6.39
CA LYS A 449 -23.67 -6.22 -5.44
C LYS A 449 -24.09 -4.79 -5.81
N TYR A 450 -23.14 -3.88 -5.95
CA TYR A 450 -23.44 -2.44 -6.02
C TYR A 450 -23.71 -1.91 -7.41
N LEU A 451 -23.21 -2.56 -8.45
CA LEU A 451 -23.37 -2.12 -9.84
C LEU A 451 -24.42 -2.95 -10.60
N LYS A 452 -24.64 -4.22 -10.23
CA LYS A 452 -25.64 -5.09 -10.85
C LYS A 452 -26.81 -5.47 -9.94
N GLY A 453 -26.71 -5.22 -8.63
CA GLY A 453 -27.74 -5.62 -7.67
C GLY A 453 -27.81 -7.13 -7.42
N ILE A 454 -26.72 -7.85 -7.65
CA ILE A 454 -26.67 -9.31 -7.44
C ILE A 454 -26.50 -9.59 -5.95
N GLU A 455 -27.40 -10.39 -5.40
CA GLU A 455 -27.31 -10.88 -4.02
C GLU A 455 -26.24 -11.97 -3.92
N ASN A 456 -25.13 -11.65 -3.25
CA ASN A 456 -23.96 -12.53 -3.13
C ASN A 456 -23.34 -12.52 -1.71
N ASN A 457 -24.03 -11.91 -0.75
CA ASN A 457 -23.67 -11.82 0.67
C ASN A 457 -22.38 -11.04 1.01
N ILE A 458 -21.72 -10.38 0.07
CA ILE A 458 -20.49 -9.62 0.37
C ILE A 458 -20.72 -8.52 1.42
N ASP A 459 -21.91 -7.90 1.40
CA ASP A 459 -22.38 -6.88 2.33
C ASP A 459 -22.75 -7.43 3.72
N THR A 460 -22.76 -8.75 3.89
CA THR A 460 -23.00 -9.42 5.18
C THR A 460 -21.73 -10.02 5.79
N THR A 461 -20.63 -10.09 5.02
CA THR A 461 -19.32 -10.51 5.53
C THR A 461 -18.78 -9.52 6.57
N ALA A 462 -17.70 -9.88 7.26
CA ALA A 462 -17.07 -9.00 8.22
C ALA A 462 -16.72 -7.63 7.57
N PRO A 463 -17.14 -6.50 8.18
CA PRO A 463 -16.83 -5.16 7.68
C PRO A 463 -15.33 -4.87 7.66
N VAL A 464 -14.58 -5.40 8.62
CA VAL A 464 -13.12 -5.27 8.67
C VAL A 464 -12.51 -6.66 8.82
N GLU A 465 -11.56 -6.97 7.97
CA GLU A 465 -10.71 -8.14 8.03
C GLU A 465 -9.26 -7.68 8.07
N TYR A 466 -8.49 -8.07 9.08
CA TYR A 466 -7.13 -7.56 9.28
C TYR A 466 -6.18 -8.65 9.75
N TYR A 467 -4.90 -8.52 9.41
CA TYR A 467 -3.87 -9.48 9.80
C TYR A 467 -3.06 -8.98 11.00
N SER A 468 -2.99 -9.75 12.08
CA SER A 468 -2.07 -9.43 13.19
C SER A 468 -0.71 -10.07 12.95
N VAL A 469 0.32 -9.25 12.70
CA VAL A 469 1.72 -9.74 12.70
C VAL A 469 2.14 -10.15 14.11
N GLY A 470 3.13 -11.03 14.20
CA GLY A 470 3.53 -11.70 15.45
C GLY A 470 2.57 -12.83 15.83
N PHE A 471 1.25 -12.64 15.76
CA PHE A 471 0.27 -13.73 15.90
C PHE A 471 0.09 -14.54 14.62
N ASN A 472 0.34 -13.90 13.47
CA ASN A 472 0.28 -14.46 12.13
C ASN A 472 -1.09 -15.06 11.76
N LYS A 473 -2.16 -14.32 12.07
CA LYS A 473 -3.55 -14.72 11.76
C LYS A 473 -4.38 -13.53 11.29
N TRP A 474 -5.33 -13.83 10.40
CA TRP A 474 -6.44 -12.95 10.05
C TRP A 474 -7.47 -12.94 11.17
N LYS A 475 -7.98 -11.75 11.48
CA LYS A 475 -9.04 -11.45 12.43
C LYS A 475 -10.12 -10.63 11.72
N THR A 476 -11.28 -10.53 12.37
CA THR A 476 -12.43 -9.76 11.87
C THR A 476 -12.89 -8.77 12.92
N GLU A 477 -13.43 -7.63 12.50
CA GLU A 477 -14.05 -6.65 13.38
C GLU A 477 -15.22 -5.93 12.69
N GLU A 478 -16.11 -5.34 13.49
CA GLU A 478 -17.27 -4.59 13.00
C GLU A 478 -16.93 -3.18 12.50
N ASN A 479 -15.79 -2.60 12.89
CA ASN A 479 -15.35 -1.28 12.44
C ASN A 479 -13.82 -1.08 12.49
N TRP A 480 -13.35 -0.03 11.81
CA TRP A 480 -12.02 0.53 11.99
C TRP A 480 -12.13 2.02 12.37
N PRO A 481 -11.46 2.50 13.45
CA PRO A 481 -10.66 1.74 14.41
C PRO A 481 -11.45 0.63 15.10
N ILE A 482 -10.74 -0.41 15.58
CA ILE A 482 -11.39 -1.54 16.24
C ILE A 482 -12.19 -1.08 17.48
N ILE A 483 -13.33 -1.72 17.74
CA ILE A 483 -14.25 -1.30 18.81
C ILE A 483 -13.79 -1.88 20.14
N ASN A 484 -13.45 -3.17 20.16
CA ASN A 484 -13.04 -3.89 21.36
C ASN A 484 -11.56 -3.67 21.70
N LYS A 485 -11.23 -2.44 22.10
CA LYS A 485 -9.91 -2.07 22.61
C LYS A 485 -9.95 -1.25 23.89
N ILE A 486 -8.83 -1.25 24.60
CA ILE A 486 -8.53 -0.31 25.68
C ILE A 486 -7.26 0.46 25.29
N ASP A 487 -7.36 1.78 25.33
CA ASP A 487 -6.20 2.65 25.16
C ASP A 487 -5.40 2.68 26.47
N LYS A 488 -4.23 2.03 26.49
CA LYS A 488 -3.30 2.06 27.64
C LYS A 488 -2.16 3.02 27.38
N SER A 489 -1.84 3.83 28.40
CA SER A 489 -0.69 4.73 28.35
C SER A 489 0.54 4.07 28.96
N MET A 490 1.68 4.15 28.27
CA MET A 490 3.00 3.92 28.83
C MET A 490 3.76 5.25 28.88
N TYR A 491 4.19 5.66 30.06
CA TYR A 491 4.92 6.89 30.31
C TYR A 491 6.41 6.69 30.05
N LEU A 492 7.05 7.71 29.47
CA LEU A 492 8.49 7.75 29.28
C LEU A 492 9.16 8.06 30.63
N ILE A 493 10.22 7.34 30.98
CA ILE A 493 11.04 7.61 32.16
C ILE A 493 12.52 7.37 31.86
N SER A 494 13.41 7.99 32.62
CA SER A 494 14.86 7.74 32.59
C SER A 494 15.53 8.39 33.81
N ASP A 495 16.84 8.20 33.98
CA ASP A 495 17.68 9.05 34.85
C ASP A 495 18.51 10.06 34.03
N GLY A 496 17.96 10.54 32.90
CA GLY A 496 18.58 11.51 32.01
C GLY A 496 19.61 10.93 31.03
N ASN A 497 19.58 9.61 30.79
CA ASN A 497 20.49 8.91 29.86
C ASN A 497 19.73 7.95 28.94
N ALA A 498 18.61 8.38 28.34
CA ALA A 498 17.85 7.57 27.37
C ALA A 498 18.51 7.47 25.98
N ASN A 499 19.64 8.14 25.75
CA ASN A 499 20.37 8.05 24.48
C ASN A 499 20.87 6.61 24.24
N THR A 500 20.69 6.14 23.02
CA THR A 500 21.00 4.79 22.54
C THR A 500 20.15 3.67 23.15
N SER A 501 20.13 2.50 22.50
CA SER A 501 19.50 1.28 23.02
C SER A 501 20.15 0.72 24.29
N LEU A 502 21.34 1.22 24.68
CA LEU A 502 22.03 0.89 25.93
C LEU A 502 21.76 1.92 27.05
N GLY A 503 21.00 2.97 26.75
CA GLY A 503 20.57 3.97 27.73
C GLY A 503 19.59 3.41 28.76
N ASN A 504 19.17 4.28 29.69
CA ASN A 504 18.24 3.93 30.76
C ASN A 504 16.80 4.42 30.54
N GLY A 505 16.44 4.74 29.30
CA GLY A 505 15.08 5.10 28.91
C GLY A 505 14.14 3.89 29.04
N ARG A 506 13.05 4.05 29.79
CA ARG A 506 12.04 3.00 29.98
C ARG A 506 10.65 3.49 29.64
N LEU A 507 9.79 2.54 29.25
CA LEU A 507 8.34 2.73 29.12
C LEU A 507 7.65 2.00 30.27
N VAL A 508 6.89 2.71 31.09
CA VAL A 508 6.21 2.17 32.28
C VAL A 508 4.73 2.53 32.29
N PHE A 509 3.88 1.69 32.90
CA PHE A 509 2.43 1.98 32.98
C PHE A 509 2.08 3.00 34.09
N ASP A 510 2.95 3.15 35.10
CA ASP A 510 2.73 4.06 36.22
C ASP A 510 3.18 5.49 35.90
N ASN A 511 2.48 6.48 36.45
CA ASN A 511 2.71 7.91 36.16
C ASN A 511 3.23 8.73 37.35
N ASP A 512 3.48 8.11 38.51
CA ASP A 512 4.03 8.77 39.69
C ASP A 512 5.55 8.93 39.56
N LEU A 513 5.94 9.94 38.79
CA LEU A 513 7.28 10.06 38.24
C LEU A 513 7.86 11.44 38.57
N GLU A 514 9.13 11.48 38.97
CA GLU A 514 9.87 12.72 39.12
C GLU A 514 10.06 13.40 37.75
N GLU A 515 10.02 14.73 37.74
CA GLU A 515 10.29 15.51 36.53
C GLU A 515 11.76 15.36 36.13
N LYS A 516 12.00 14.81 34.94
CA LYS A 516 13.30 14.60 34.33
C LYS A 516 13.25 14.91 32.84
N TYR A 517 14.40 14.84 32.18
CA TYR A 517 14.50 15.05 30.74
C TYR A 517 15.68 14.29 30.15
N ASP A 518 15.62 14.06 28.85
CA ASP A 518 16.70 13.51 28.05
C ASP A 518 16.99 14.45 26.87
N SER A 519 18.27 14.68 26.57
CA SER A 519 18.69 15.58 25.49
C SER A 519 19.60 14.88 24.50
N TYR A 520 19.57 15.35 23.26
CA TYR A 520 20.51 14.97 22.22
C TYR A 520 20.87 16.15 21.33
N ILE A 521 21.98 16.04 20.61
CA ILE A 521 22.36 17.00 19.56
C ILE A 521 21.97 16.39 18.23
N TYR A 522 21.07 17.04 17.52
CA TYR A 522 20.76 16.73 16.13
C TYR A 522 21.66 17.55 15.21
N ASN A 523 22.49 16.87 14.43
CA ASN A 523 23.31 17.46 13.39
C ASN A 523 22.75 17.10 12.00
N PRO A 524 22.20 18.07 11.23
CA PRO A 524 21.67 17.81 9.90
C PRO A 524 22.68 17.24 8.89
N LYS A 525 23.99 17.40 9.14
CA LYS A 525 25.08 16.84 8.30
C LYS A 525 25.41 15.39 8.62
N ASP A 526 24.94 14.87 9.76
CA ASP A 526 25.00 13.45 10.12
C ASP A 526 23.60 12.99 10.57
N PRO A 527 22.65 12.89 9.63
CA PRO A 527 21.28 12.49 9.96
C PRO A 527 21.17 10.98 10.20
N SER A 528 20.34 10.58 11.17
CA SER A 528 19.79 9.22 11.20
C SER A 528 19.02 8.91 9.90
N VAL A 529 19.07 7.64 9.48
CA VAL A 529 18.48 7.13 8.23
C VAL A 529 17.17 6.36 8.50
N GLN A 530 16.31 6.28 7.50
CA GLN A 530 15.33 5.20 7.36
C GLN A 530 16.00 4.08 6.56
N LEU A 531 15.93 2.84 7.05
CA LEU A 531 16.53 1.68 6.38
C LEU A 531 15.63 1.25 5.22
N ILE A 532 15.75 1.93 4.08
CA ILE A 532 14.99 1.67 2.85
C ILE A 532 15.90 1.85 1.63
N ASP A 533 15.55 1.20 0.52
CA ASP A 533 16.12 1.46 -0.79
C ASP A 533 15.18 2.38 -1.58
N MET A 534 15.68 3.58 -1.90
CA MET A 534 14.99 4.57 -2.71
C MET A 534 14.57 4.03 -4.09
N SER A 535 15.38 3.14 -4.67
CA SER A 535 15.13 2.56 -6.00
C SER A 535 13.96 1.58 -6.00
N GLU A 536 13.65 0.95 -4.87
CA GLU A 536 12.50 0.05 -4.74
C GLU A 536 11.19 0.82 -4.70
N ASN A 537 11.20 2.10 -4.29
CA ASN A 537 10.00 2.91 -4.05
C ASN A 537 9.02 2.15 -3.12
N GLU A 538 9.58 1.63 -2.03
CA GLU A 538 8.91 0.97 -0.91
C GLU A 538 9.48 1.58 0.39
N VAL A 539 8.83 2.61 0.93
CA VAL A 539 9.25 3.39 2.10
C VAL A 539 8.67 2.90 3.44
N GLY A 540 7.65 2.04 3.40
CA GLY A 540 6.94 1.52 4.56
C GLY A 540 7.52 0.25 5.19
N VAL A 541 8.63 -0.28 4.70
CA VAL A 541 9.11 -1.64 5.01
C VAL A 541 9.57 -1.85 6.48
N PRO A 542 9.40 -3.08 7.03
CA PRO A 542 10.02 -3.46 8.30
C PRO A 542 11.51 -3.74 8.09
N ASN A 543 12.32 -3.36 9.09
CA ASN A 543 13.76 -3.59 9.12
C ASN A 543 14.24 -3.69 10.57
N ASN A 544 15.44 -4.25 10.76
CA ASN A 544 16.08 -4.34 12.07
C ASN A 544 16.95 -3.10 12.34
N TYR A 545 16.55 -2.29 13.33
CA TYR A 545 17.21 -1.03 13.69
C TYR A 545 18.24 -1.17 14.81
N LYS A 546 18.49 -2.38 15.31
CA LYS A 546 19.41 -2.67 16.44
C LYS A 546 20.74 -1.91 16.39
N ASP A 547 21.32 -1.76 15.20
CA ASP A 547 22.59 -1.04 15.03
C ASP A 547 22.42 0.48 14.96
N LEU A 548 21.33 0.97 14.35
CA LEU A 548 21.05 2.40 14.25
C LEU A 548 20.68 3.01 15.60
N GLU A 549 20.04 2.24 16.47
CA GLU A 549 19.72 2.63 17.85
C GLU A 549 20.96 2.85 18.73
N LYS A 550 22.18 2.64 18.23
CA LYS A 550 23.43 2.97 18.94
C LYS A 550 23.85 4.44 18.77
N ARG A 551 23.14 5.21 17.93
CA ARG A 551 23.43 6.62 17.70
C ARG A 551 23.11 7.46 18.93
N SER A 552 23.97 8.43 19.24
CA SER A 552 23.80 9.34 20.37
C SER A 552 22.64 10.33 20.19
N ASP A 553 22.18 10.54 18.95
CA ASP A 553 21.02 11.38 18.59
C ASP A 553 19.70 10.60 18.48
N MET A 554 19.65 9.43 19.10
CA MET A 554 18.46 8.60 19.19
C MET A 554 18.16 8.28 20.66
N LEU A 555 17.01 8.74 21.15
CA LEU A 555 16.51 8.39 22.48
C LEU A 555 15.69 7.10 22.37
N CYS A 556 16.04 6.09 23.15
CA CYS A 556 15.37 4.79 23.18
C CYS A 556 14.67 4.59 24.52
N TYR A 557 13.35 4.45 24.51
CA TYR A 557 12.55 4.10 25.69
C TYR A 557 12.00 2.69 25.52
N THR A 558 12.42 1.76 26.37
CA THR A 558 12.07 0.33 26.23
C THR A 558 11.26 -0.16 27.42
N SER A 559 10.20 -0.93 27.20
CA SER A 559 9.47 -1.57 28.29
C SER A 559 10.29 -2.68 28.96
N ASP A 560 9.82 -3.14 30.12
CA ASP A 560 10.21 -4.47 30.59
C ASP A 560 9.72 -5.55 29.62
N ALA A 561 10.36 -6.73 29.67
CA ALA A 561 9.92 -7.87 28.89
C ALA A 561 8.52 -8.29 29.32
N PHE A 562 7.62 -8.49 28.36
CA PHE A 562 6.24 -8.83 28.67
C PHE A 562 6.12 -10.27 29.17
N SER A 563 5.40 -10.47 30.27
CA SER A 563 5.09 -11.79 30.84
C SER A 563 3.93 -12.49 30.13
N GLU A 564 3.13 -11.76 29.35
CA GLU A 564 2.00 -12.25 28.58
C GLU A 564 1.99 -11.64 27.18
N GLU A 565 1.50 -12.39 26.19
CA GLU A 565 1.25 -11.82 24.87
C GLU A 565 -0.01 -10.94 24.87
N PHE A 566 0.03 -9.85 24.11
CA PHE A 566 -1.10 -8.99 23.83
C PHE A 566 -0.97 -8.37 22.44
N THR A 567 -2.10 -8.01 21.84
CA THR A 567 -2.14 -7.39 20.52
C THR A 567 -2.40 -5.89 20.63
N VAL A 568 -1.57 -5.09 19.96
CA VAL A 568 -1.82 -3.67 19.68
C VAL A 568 -2.37 -3.56 18.27
N THR A 569 -3.55 -2.97 18.10
CA THR A 569 -4.23 -2.84 16.80
C THR A 569 -4.81 -1.45 16.62
N GLY A 570 -4.29 -0.70 15.65
CA GLY A 570 -4.71 0.65 15.30
C GLY A 570 -3.53 1.61 15.14
N ASP A 571 -3.82 2.90 15.20
CA ASP A 571 -2.81 3.95 15.22
C ASP A 571 -2.27 4.11 16.65
N ILE A 572 -0.95 4.19 16.78
CA ILE A 572 -0.28 4.46 18.06
C ILE A 572 -0.05 5.96 18.17
N LYS A 573 -0.31 6.53 19.36
CA LYS A 573 -0.20 7.97 19.59
C LYS A 573 0.89 8.27 20.61
N LEU A 574 1.81 9.17 20.28
CA LEU A 574 2.75 9.76 21.23
C LEU A 574 2.30 11.18 21.58
N GLU A 575 2.06 11.44 22.86
CA GLU A 575 1.94 12.80 23.40
C GLU A 575 3.21 13.10 24.20
N PHE A 576 3.94 14.14 23.85
CA PHE A 576 5.21 14.44 24.52
C PHE A 576 5.46 15.93 24.67
N PHE A 577 6.32 16.27 25.62
CA PHE A 577 6.77 17.62 25.89
C PHE A 577 8.22 17.76 25.47
N ALA A 578 8.53 18.76 24.67
CA ALA A 578 9.87 18.96 24.16
C ALA A 578 10.24 20.42 23.98
N SER A 579 11.54 20.68 23.98
CA SER A 579 12.14 21.97 23.62
C SER A 579 13.30 21.76 22.65
N SER A 580 13.71 22.84 22.00
CA SER A 580 14.88 22.86 21.12
C SER A 580 15.67 24.15 21.33
N SER A 581 16.98 24.11 21.07
CA SER A 581 17.78 25.32 20.88
C SER A 581 17.53 26.01 19.53
N ALA A 582 16.88 25.32 18.60
CA ALA A 582 16.61 25.81 17.26
C ALA A 582 15.20 26.39 17.10
N LYS A 583 15.00 27.19 16.06
CA LYS A 583 13.69 27.77 15.72
C LYS A 583 12.73 26.74 15.12
N ASP A 584 13.26 25.68 14.54
CA ASP A 584 12.51 24.56 13.98
C ASP A 584 13.37 23.29 14.05
N THR A 585 12.74 22.13 14.05
CA THR A 585 13.36 20.82 13.92
C THR A 585 12.25 19.82 13.57
N ASP A 586 12.61 18.60 13.16
CA ASP A 586 11.63 17.54 12.99
C ASP A 586 11.66 16.59 14.20
N TRP A 587 10.51 16.00 14.50
CA TRP A 587 10.37 14.90 15.43
C TRP A 587 9.99 13.65 14.65
N VAL A 588 10.86 12.65 14.70
CA VAL A 588 10.65 11.35 14.07
C VAL A 588 10.58 10.30 15.16
N ILE A 589 9.50 9.51 15.15
CA ILE A 589 9.32 8.41 16.10
C ILE A 589 9.22 7.07 15.38
N LYS A 590 9.69 6.01 16.02
CA LYS A 590 9.52 4.63 15.55
C LYS A 590 9.06 3.76 16.71
N ILE A 591 8.09 2.89 16.43
CA ILE A 591 7.63 1.86 17.35
C ILE A 591 8.24 0.54 16.91
N MET A 592 8.86 -0.14 17.86
CA MET A 592 9.68 -1.32 17.61
C MET A 592 9.19 -2.51 18.44
N ASP A 593 9.31 -3.70 17.86
CA ASP A 593 9.24 -4.98 18.57
C ASP A 593 10.66 -5.50 18.80
N VAL A 594 11.08 -5.58 20.07
CA VAL A 594 12.39 -6.09 20.45
C VAL A 594 12.26 -7.54 20.90
N ASP A 595 12.88 -8.44 20.13
CA ASP A 595 12.82 -9.89 20.40
C ASP A 595 13.86 -10.34 21.45
N LEU A 596 13.88 -11.64 21.73
CA LEU A 596 14.78 -12.28 22.69
C LEU A 596 16.26 -12.25 22.28
N ASP A 597 16.55 -12.15 20.99
CA ASP A 597 17.90 -12.01 20.43
C ASP A 597 18.34 -10.53 20.37
N GLY A 598 17.46 -9.63 20.79
CA GLY A 598 17.63 -8.19 20.78
C GLY A 598 17.58 -7.58 19.39
N ASN A 599 16.99 -8.25 18.40
CA ASN A 599 16.61 -7.60 17.15
C ASN A 599 15.51 -6.59 17.45
N SER A 600 15.57 -5.41 16.84
CA SER A 600 14.59 -4.35 17.04
C SER A 600 13.89 -4.08 15.72
N ILE A 601 12.70 -4.65 15.54
CA ILE A 601 11.99 -4.63 14.26
C ILE A 601 11.00 -3.47 14.23
N LYS A 602 11.12 -2.59 13.23
CA LYS A 602 10.21 -1.45 13.07
C LYS A 602 8.80 -1.94 12.71
N LEU A 603 7.83 -1.53 13.52
CA LEU A 603 6.41 -1.80 13.33
C LEU A 603 5.67 -0.64 12.66
N ALA A 604 5.90 0.58 13.16
CA ALA A 604 5.22 1.79 12.72
C ALA A 604 6.10 3.02 12.95
N ASP A 605 5.86 4.10 12.22
CA ASP A 605 6.58 5.36 12.37
C ASP A 605 5.64 6.57 12.25
N GLY A 606 6.11 7.71 12.75
CA GLY A 606 5.38 8.97 12.71
C GLY A 606 6.34 10.15 12.68
N ILE A 607 5.92 11.24 12.03
CA ILE A 607 6.75 12.42 11.79
C ILE A 607 5.92 13.67 12.06
N LEU A 608 6.56 14.69 12.64
CA LEU A 608 6.00 16.03 12.76
C LEU A 608 7.13 17.07 12.73
N SER A 609 7.03 18.03 11.81
CA SER A 609 7.88 19.22 11.86
C SER A 609 7.38 20.17 12.94
N ALA A 610 8.27 20.65 13.81
CA ALA A 610 7.90 21.36 15.03
C ALA A 610 7.13 22.66 14.74
N ARG A 611 7.42 23.32 13.59
CA ARG A 611 6.67 24.49 13.12
C ARG A 611 5.18 24.23 12.90
N PHE A 612 4.78 22.99 12.63
CA PHE A 612 3.40 22.60 12.32
C PHE A 612 2.68 21.91 13.48
N ARG A 613 3.20 22.02 14.71
CA ARG A 613 2.61 21.40 15.91
C ARG A 613 1.14 21.74 16.16
N ASN A 614 0.68 22.90 15.67
CA ASN A 614 -0.68 23.40 15.90
C ASN A 614 -1.54 23.42 14.62
N SER A 615 -0.94 23.63 13.45
CA SER A 615 -1.66 23.72 12.17
C SER A 615 -0.68 23.57 11.00
N PHE A 616 -1.13 22.98 9.89
CA PHE A 616 -0.37 22.99 8.63
C PHE A 616 -0.55 24.29 7.82
N TYR A 617 -1.57 25.09 8.12
CA TYR A 617 -1.86 26.36 7.42
C TYR A 617 -0.98 27.53 7.88
N LYS A 618 -0.24 27.37 8.98
CA LYS A 618 0.60 28.44 9.53
C LYS A 618 1.78 27.85 10.29
N SER A 619 2.98 28.26 9.90
CA SER A 619 4.19 27.94 10.63
C SER A 619 4.26 28.74 11.93
N GLU A 620 4.52 28.04 13.03
CA GLU A 620 4.81 28.66 14.32
C GLU A 620 6.18 28.20 14.79
N PHE A 621 7.20 29.07 14.73
CA PHE A 621 8.54 28.70 15.18
C PHE A 621 8.61 28.54 16.71
N MET A 622 9.57 27.74 17.17
CA MET A 622 9.89 27.58 18.58
C MET A 622 10.76 28.74 19.08
N GLU A 623 10.60 29.08 20.35
CA GLU A 623 11.56 29.89 21.10
C GLU A 623 12.55 28.97 21.82
N GLU A 624 13.81 29.43 21.91
CA GLU A 624 14.90 28.62 22.46
C GLU A 624 14.60 28.24 23.91
N GLY A 625 14.59 26.93 24.20
CA GLY A 625 14.37 26.39 25.55
C GLY A 625 12.92 26.41 26.05
N GLU A 626 11.99 27.04 25.33
CA GLU A 626 10.56 26.96 25.64
C GLU A 626 10.03 25.54 25.43
N ILE A 627 9.14 25.09 26.31
CA ILE A 627 8.63 23.71 26.33
C ILE A 627 7.26 23.66 25.69
N TYR A 628 7.15 22.90 24.61
CA TYR A 628 5.93 22.72 23.84
C TYR A 628 5.37 21.31 23.99
N LYS A 629 4.05 21.17 23.93
CA LYS A 629 3.39 19.87 23.78
C LYS A 629 3.28 19.52 22.30
N PHE A 630 3.68 18.30 21.95
CA PHE A 630 3.56 17.73 20.62
C PHE A 630 2.67 16.49 20.66
N THR A 631 2.11 16.14 19.50
CA THR A 631 1.32 14.93 19.32
C THR A 631 1.65 14.34 17.96
N ILE A 632 2.10 13.09 17.95
CA ILE A 632 2.38 12.34 16.72
C ILE A 632 1.51 11.09 16.73
N ILE A 633 0.84 10.84 15.60
CA ILE A 633 0.12 9.60 15.32
C ILE A 633 0.96 8.81 14.34
N THR A 634 1.22 7.54 14.62
CA THR A 634 2.00 6.68 13.74
C THR A 634 1.15 6.14 12.60
N SER A 635 1.78 5.53 11.60
CA SER A 635 1.10 4.57 10.74
C SER A 635 0.41 3.47 11.58
N LYS A 636 -0.71 2.96 11.07
CA LYS A 636 -1.46 1.85 11.68
C LYS A 636 -0.70 0.53 11.63
N ILE A 637 -0.87 -0.29 12.66
CA ILE A 637 -0.35 -1.65 12.74
C ILE A 637 -1.32 -2.55 13.52
N SER A 638 -1.27 -3.85 13.26
CA SER A 638 -1.74 -4.87 14.19
C SER A 638 -0.59 -5.82 14.52
N ASN A 639 0.01 -5.69 15.70
CA ASN A 639 1.12 -6.54 16.16
C ASN A 639 0.81 -7.21 17.48
N THR A 640 1.16 -8.49 17.59
CA THR A 640 1.15 -9.21 18.87
C THR A 640 2.56 -9.33 19.40
N PHE A 641 2.83 -8.59 20.48
CA PHE A 641 4.08 -8.71 21.21
C PHE A 641 4.09 -10.07 21.94
N LYS A 642 5.13 -10.86 21.69
CA LYS A 642 5.27 -12.20 22.29
C LYS A 642 5.78 -12.13 23.72
N VAL A 643 5.59 -13.22 24.46
CA VAL A 643 6.20 -13.37 25.79
C VAL A 643 7.71 -13.20 25.67
N GLY A 644 8.30 -12.38 26.52
CA GLY A 644 9.72 -12.04 26.51
C GLY A 644 10.10 -10.90 25.57
N HIS A 645 9.24 -10.53 24.62
CA HIS A 645 9.46 -9.34 23.78
C HIS A 645 9.25 -8.05 24.57
N LYS A 646 9.73 -6.94 24.01
CA LYS A 646 9.56 -5.59 24.55
C LYS A 646 9.03 -4.66 23.47
N ILE A 647 8.27 -3.67 23.87
CA ILE A 647 8.02 -2.51 23.01
C ILE A 647 9.14 -1.49 23.23
N ARG A 648 9.62 -0.89 22.14
CA ARG A 648 10.53 0.25 22.20
C ARG A 648 9.99 1.41 21.37
N LEU A 649 10.17 2.61 21.92
CA LEU A 649 9.96 3.88 21.25
C LEU A 649 11.33 4.52 21.00
N ASP A 650 11.64 4.74 19.72
CA ASP A 650 12.77 5.57 19.32
C ASP A 650 12.28 6.99 19.02
N ILE A 651 13.00 7.99 19.52
CA ILE A 651 12.79 9.41 19.19
C ILE A 651 14.10 9.98 18.64
N THR A 652 14.03 10.58 17.45
CA THR A 652 15.13 11.31 16.82
C THR A 652 14.58 12.48 16.00
N SER A 653 15.45 13.22 15.30
CA SER A 653 15.08 14.40 14.49
C SER A 653 15.37 14.27 13.00
N SER A 654 15.63 13.05 12.51
CA SER A 654 15.79 12.82 11.09
C SER A 654 15.50 11.38 10.67
N ALA A 655 15.13 11.21 9.40
CA ALA A 655 15.04 9.94 8.72
C ALA A 655 15.43 10.12 7.25
N LYS A 656 16.75 10.28 6.99
CA LYS A 656 17.29 10.35 5.62
C LYS A 656 16.77 9.15 4.79
N ASN A 657 16.62 9.34 3.48
CA ASN A 657 15.92 8.45 2.53
C ASN A 657 14.40 8.55 2.63
N PHE A 658 13.82 8.80 3.80
CA PHE A 658 12.37 8.97 3.92
C PHE A 658 11.93 10.44 3.84
N ILE A 659 12.57 11.33 4.59
CA ILE A 659 12.37 12.79 4.56
C ILE A 659 13.69 13.51 4.30
N PHE A 660 13.61 14.72 3.73
CA PHE A 660 14.74 15.63 3.71
C PHE A 660 15.04 16.15 5.12
N GLN A 661 16.33 16.28 5.44
CA GLN A 661 16.79 16.71 6.75
C GLN A 661 16.35 18.14 7.02
N ASN A 662 15.73 18.38 8.18
CA ASN A 662 15.49 19.73 8.65
C ASN A 662 16.84 20.39 8.99
N SER A 663 17.10 21.57 8.46
CA SER A 663 18.36 22.28 8.73
C SER A 663 18.45 22.95 10.10
N ASN A 664 17.38 22.84 10.89
CA ASN A 664 17.17 23.56 12.16
C ASN A 664 17.09 25.09 12.00
N THR A 665 16.91 25.58 10.78
CA THR A 665 16.66 27.00 10.47
C THR A 665 15.19 27.23 10.12
N LYS A 666 14.79 28.50 9.96
CA LYS A 666 13.44 28.83 9.47
C LYS A 666 13.17 28.32 8.05
N GLU A 667 14.21 28.16 7.22
CA GLU A 667 14.11 27.59 5.87
C GLU A 667 13.94 26.06 5.87
N GLY A 668 14.07 25.41 7.03
CA GLY A 668 13.74 23.99 7.20
C GLY A 668 14.57 23.09 6.28
N TYR A 669 13.91 22.20 5.54
CA TYR A 669 14.58 21.22 4.68
C TYR A 669 15.32 21.83 3.46
N ASN A 670 14.98 23.05 3.03
CA ASN A 670 15.54 23.65 1.82
C ASN A 670 16.75 24.57 2.07
N SER A 671 17.11 24.80 3.33
CA SER A 671 18.25 25.66 3.68
C SER A 671 19.57 25.13 3.11
N ILE A 672 20.45 26.05 2.72
CA ILE A 672 21.87 25.76 2.43
C ILE A 672 22.75 25.87 3.67
N GLU A 673 22.23 26.46 4.75
CA GLU A 673 22.88 26.58 6.05
C GLU A 673 22.31 25.55 7.03
N TYR A 674 23.18 24.92 7.82
CA TYR A 674 22.81 23.91 8.80
C TYR A 674 23.25 24.33 10.19
N ILE A 675 22.35 24.21 11.16
CA ILE A 675 22.62 24.50 12.57
C ILE A 675 22.44 23.20 13.36
N GLU A 676 23.33 22.91 14.30
CA GLU A 676 23.10 21.82 15.26
C GLU A 676 22.06 22.24 16.29
N ALA A 677 21.08 21.38 16.56
CA ALA A 677 20.04 21.65 17.53
C ALA A 677 20.18 20.74 18.74
N LYS A 678 20.19 21.33 19.94
CA LYS A 678 19.99 20.57 21.18
C LYS A 678 18.49 20.36 21.37
N ASN A 679 18.03 19.15 21.15
CA ASN A 679 16.63 18.75 21.34
C ASN A 679 16.48 18.04 22.68
N THR A 680 15.40 18.35 23.41
CA THR A 680 15.17 17.82 24.77
C THR A 680 13.75 17.32 24.90
N ILE A 681 13.59 16.09 25.40
CA ILE A 681 12.29 15.48 25.74
C ILE A 681 12.14 15.51 27.26
N TYR A 682 11.03 16.08 27.75
CA TYR A 682 10.71 16.15 29.17
C TYR A 682 9.73 15.03 29.53
N HIS A 683 9.91 14.44 30.71
CA HIS A 683 9.03 13.41 31.21
C HIS A 683 8.86 13.49 32.74
N GLY A 684 7.82 12.83 33.25
CA GLY A 684 7.44 12.86 34.66
C GLY A 684 6.89 14.21 35.16
N GLY A 685 6.40 14.22 36.40
CA GLY A 685 5.83 15.39 37.06
C GLY A 685 4.80 16.13 36.20
N LYS A 686 5.07 17.41 35.92
CA LYS A 686 4.19 18.28 35.11
C LYS A 686 4.25 18.01 33.60
N TYR A 687 5.17 17.16 33.14
CA TYR A 687 5.37 16.80 31.73
C TYR A 687 5.16 15.30 31.49
N PRO A 688 3.91 14.79 31.56
CA PRO A 688 3.64 13.35 31.44
C PRO A 688 3.68 12.88 29.97
N SER A 689 4.87 12.89 29.36
CA SER A 689 5.12 12.32 28.04
C SER A 689 4.79 10.82 28.03
N LYS A 690 3.97 10.39 27.08
CA LYS A 690 3.37 9.06 27.06
C LYS A 690 3.06 8.54 25.66
N LEU A 691 3.24 7.24 25.51
CA LEU A 691 2.82 6.43 24.38
C LEU A 691 1.45 5.81 24.68
N ILE A 692 0.47 6.00 23.80
CA ILE A 692 -0.89 5.49 23.96
C ILE A 692 -1.09 4.35 22.97
N LEU A 693 -1.33 3.15 23.50
CA LEU A 693 -1.44 1.90 22.77
C LEU A 693 -2.90 1.43 22.71
N PRO A 694 -3.46 1.22 21.50
CA PRO A 694 -4.76 0.57 21.36
C PRO A 694 -4.64 -0.95 21.55
N ILE A 695 -4.80 -1.43 22.78
CA ILE A 695 -4.67 -2.86 23.12
C ILE A 695 -6.01 -3.56 22.93
N GLU A 696 -6.02 -4.66 22.18
CA GLU A 696 -7.22 -5.50 22.02
C GLU A 696 -7.67 -6.08 23.37
N ASN A 697 -8.97 -6.09 23.60
CA ASN A 697 -9.55 -6.84 24.72
C ASN A 697 -9.49 -8.35 24.43
N LYS A 698 -9.12 -9.14 25.45
CA LYS A 698 -9.12 -10.61 25.39
C LYS A 698 -10.54 -11.17 25.36
#